data_AF-A0A1E3L147-F1
#
_entry.id   AF-A0A1E3L147-F1
#
_cell.length_a   1.000
_cell.length_b   1.000
_cell.length_c   1.000
_cell.angle_alpha   90.00
_cell.angle_beta   90.00
_cell.angle_gamma   90.00
#
_symmetry.space_group_name_H-M   'P 1'
#
loop_
_entity.id
_entity.type
_entity.pdbx_description
1 polymer ?
#
loop_
_entity_poly.entity_id
_entity_poly.type
_entity_poly.pdbx_seq_one_letter_code
_entity_poly.pdbx_strand_id
1 'polypeptide(L)'
;MSHLAEDRGLIMYWDFDEGKGSSTVENISQVQDSIHYVFHSSELHQHDPQWRKGIVGSGLCFDGYSTYIAHSLDKTGIEREAVSFSALTIGVWIAPRSYDWGNEGKLTAIVNRHDMEQKQGYLLGMSRHGSWSFQVGLDTGQWKEVWAPAGYELPKNTWSCIHAVFDSDRGELKLYLNGSEIACNDVPVGARLVQADDTDLLIGRNNHSSVLADVFHLQMFSGILDELKIYNQALNTEQIASAYQHVLDSTSEGTHPQLEYDEIKLDRTPLLQDRHRPQYHASPPAHWMNEPHAPIYFDGQYHLFYQHNPLGPFFYHIHWGHWVSKDLVHWRDLPVALAPEHDDLSPDGIWSGSATYDVNGLPVLFFTAANDNLSPNQSVALAQSTYLQDHNPDLVQWTKYPDSLMVQPHGIGAFGDFRDPFVWKEGDRWLALVGSGIEDVGGVALAFSSEDMLNWTYKGIFYQADLQKYPYLGPIWELPVFLPLGIDQQGQHKHILLVSPVGEGADVEVFYWIGQWDEQQMSFIPDQEEPQLIDVGDFHFTGPSGMIDPKTNRKIIFTIAQGDRTSELEYQAGWAHNAGLPLSIYLREDGRLGIEPIQELQSLRGKKHVSFQEKSLQEANDLLKHVRGDRLEIQVELQSRTAQNIGIKVRCTPDRAEETLLYYDRKAAQLLVDRTKSTLNSQEVSTGIQGGTLDIHDDPLKLHIYLDGSMIEVYANGLKSLTTRVYPSRADALEMELWSDGELEVISMEVWDMQSIW
;
A
#
# COMPACT_ATOMS: atom_id res chain seq x y z
N MET A 1 -47.36 -5.24 -6.41
CA MET A 1 -48.17 -4.14 -5.85
C MET A 1 -48.83 -4.61 -4.55
N SER A 2 -48.07 -4.58 -3.46
CA SER A 2 -48.59 -4.49 -2.09
C SER A 2 -47.70 -3.47 -1.39
N HIS A 3 -48.02 -2.18 -1.56
CA HIS A 3 -47.37 -1.07 -0.88
C HIS A 3 -47.57 -1.26 0.63
N LEU A 4 -46.49 -1.64 1.33
CA LEU A 4 -46.47 -1.71 2.79
C LEU A 4 -46.55 -0.29 3.36
N ALA A 5 -46.94 -0.18 4.63
CA ALA A 5 -47.05 1.09 5.35
C ALA A 5 -45.70 1.84 5.54
N GLU A 6 -44.62 1.38 4.89
CA GLU A 6 -43.24 1.88 4.96
C GLU A 6 -43.00 3.13 4.09
N ASP A 7 -43.81 3.38 3.05
CA ASP A 7 -43.59 4.54 2.15
C ASP A 7 -44.03 5.89 2.78
N ARG A 8 -44.67 5.89 3.96
CA ARG A 8 -45.10 7.14 4.60
C ARG A 8 -43.91 7.88 5.20
N GLY A 9 -43.65 9.07 4.67
CA GLY A 9 -42.60 9.96 5.16
C GLY A 9 -41.23 9.68 4.56
N LEU A 10 -41.09 8.70 3.66
CA LEU A 10 -39.87 8.52 2.86
C LEU A 10 -39.72 9.72 1.91
N ILE A 11 -38.58 10.41 1.99
CA ILE A 11 -38.30 11.61 1.20
C ILE A 11 -37.12 11.44 0.24
N MET A 12 -36.20 10.51 0.50
CA MET A 12 -35.13 10.15 -0.42
C MET A 12 -34.80 8.66 -0.32
N TYR A 13 -34.48 8.03 -1.45
CA TYR A 13 -34.10 6.62 -1.51
C TYR A 13 -33.12 6.34 -2.65
N TRP A 14 -31.95 5.79 -2.32
CA TRP A 14 -31.03 5.18 -3.28
C TRP A 14 -30.99 3.67 -3.01
N ASP A 15 -31.47 2.88 -3.98
CA ASP A 15 -31.42 1.41 -3.93
C ASP A 15 -30.09 0.86 -4.46
N PHE A 16 -29.35 1.64 -5.26
CA PHE A 16 -28.10 1.23 -5.90
C PHE A 16 -28.22 0.01 -6.82
N ASP A 17 -29.42 -0.25 -7.35
CA ASP A 17 -29.73 -1.41 -8.18
C ASP A 17 -29.29 -1.26 -9.65
N GLU A 18 -28.66 -0.14 -10.03
CA GLU A 18 -28.17 0.05 -11.41
C GLU A 18 -27.10 -0.98 -11.80
N GLY A 19 -26.24 -1.37 -10.85
CA GLY A 19 -25.24 -2.42 -10.99
C GLY A 19 -24.11 -2.15 -12.00
N LYS A 20 -24.10 -0.98 -12.65
CA LYS A 20 -23.09 -0.52 -13.61
C LYS A 20 -23.24 0.97 -13.92
N GLY A 21 -22.20 1.55 -14.53
CA GLY A 21 -22.21 2.95 -14.98
C GLY A 21 -21.75 3.94 -13.91
N SER A 22 -21.79 5.23 -14.25
CA SER A 22 -21.25 6.34 -13.45
C SER A 22 -22.33 7.28 -12.87
N SER A 23 -23.54 6.76 -12.67
CA SER A 23 -24.64 7.51 -12.06
C SER A 23 -25.56 6.59 -11.26
N THR A 24 -26.27 7.16 -10.29
CA THR A 24 -27.36 6.50 -9.57
C THR A 24 -28.61 7.38 -9.55
N VAL A 25 -29.77 6.82 -9.27
CA VAL A 25 -31.06 7.51 -9.23
C VAL A 25 -31.55 7.64 -7.79
N GLU A 26 -31.93 8.86 -7.40
CA GLU A 26 -32.73 9.08 -6.20
C GLU A 26 -34.20 8.75 -6.53
N ASN A 27 -34.72 7.65 -5.99
CA ASN A 27 -35.96 7.01 -6.42
C ASN A 27 -37.25 7.78 -6.06
N ILE A 28 -37.20 8.80 -5.20
CA ILE A 28 -38.37 9.61 -4.85
C ILE A 28 -38.57 10.77 -5.83
N SER A 29 -37.54 11.61 -6.02
CA SER A 29 -37.55 12.74 -6.94
C SER A 29 -37.21 12.35 -8.38
N GLN A 30 -36.68 11.14 -8.59
CA GLN A 30 -36.21 10.62 -9.88
C GLN A 30 -35.06 11.44 -10.47
N VAL A 31 -34.32 12.16 -9.62
CA VAL A 31 -33.09 12.87 -10.00
C VAL A 31 -31.99 11.85 -10.22
N GLN A 32 -31.31 11.95 -11.36
CA GLN A 32 -30.11 11.18 -11.65
C GLN A 32 -28.89 11.96 -11.13
N ASP A 33 -28.18 11.35 -10.19
CA ASP A 33 -26.96 11.90 -9.61
C ASP A 33 -25.73 11.24 -10.23
N SER A 34 -24.75 12.05 -10.60
CA SER A 34 -23.45 11.55 -11.06
C SER A 34 -22.67 10.99 -9.87
N ILE A 35 -22.04 9.83 -10.07
CA ILE A 35 -21.08 9.28 -9.12
C ILE A 35 -19.73 9.92 -9.44
N HIS A 36 -19.19 10.68 -8.49
CA HIS A 36 -17.81 11.14 -8.57
C HIS A 36 -16.88 9.95 -8.38
N TYR A 37 -15.93 9.81 -9.30
CA TYR A 37 -14.94 8.74 -9.30
C TYR A 37 -13.78 9.15 -10.19
N VAL A 38 -12.54 9.09 -9.68
CA VAL A 38 -11.41 9.72 -10.37
C VAL A 38 -11.11 9.09 -11.74
N PHE A 39 -11.35 7.78 -11.91
CA PHE A 39 -11.08 7.09 -13.18
C PHE A 39 -12.17 7.27 -14.23
N HIS A 40 -13.28 7.96 -13.93
CA HIS A 40 -14.26 8.30 -14.96
C HIS A 40 -13.68 9.25 -16.03
N SER A 41 -12.70 10.09 -15.65
CA SER A 41 -12.08 11.09 -16.53
C SER A 41 -10.55 11.10 -16.50
N SER A 42 -9.91 10.09 -15.90
CA SER A 42 -8.44 10.01 -15.87
C SER A 42 -7.87 9.79 -17.28
N GLU A 43 -6.75 10.46 -17.58
CA GLU A 43 -6.04 10.30 -18.86
C GLU A 43 -5.16 9.03 -18.88
N LEU A 44 -4.90 8.42 -17.72
CA LEU A 44 -4.06 7.23 -17.57
C LEU A 44 -4.82 5.95 -17.92
N HIS A 45 -6.07 5.86 -17.46
CA HIS A 45 -6.99 4.75 -17.66
C HIS A 45 -8.41 5.19 -17.31
N GLN A 46 -9.42 4.57 -17.93
CA GLN A 46 -10.82 4.94 -17.71
C GLN A 46 -11.68 3.71 -17.45
N HIS A 47 -12.45 3.78 -16.36
CA HIS A 47 -13.47 2.78 -16.05
C HIS A 47 -14.54 3.35 -15.13
N ASP A 48 -15.69 2.69 -15.14
CA ASP A 48 -16.82 3.03 -14.27
C ASP A 48 -16.49 2.73 -12.79
N PRO A 49 -17.20 3.41 -11.85
CA PRO A 49 -17.23 3.01 -10.45
C PRO A 49 -17.54 1.53 -10.27
N GLN A 50 -17.04 0.97 -9.18
CA GLN A 50 -17.24 -0.44 -8.89
C GLN A 50 -18.63 -0.68 -8.31
N TRP A 51 -19.34 -1.65 -8.88
CA TRP A 51 -20.60 -2.16 -8.35
C TRP A 51 -20.37 -3.58 -7.85
N ARG A 52 -21.03 -3.95 -6.75
CA ARG A 52 -20.93 -5.27 -6.12
C ARG A 52 -22.33 -5.81 -5.87
N LYS A 53 -22.39 -7.08 -5.48
CA LYS A 53 -23.65 -7.66 -5.01
C LYS A 53 -24.08 -6.91 -3.74
N GLY A 54 -25.28 -6.33 -3.79
CA GLY A 54 -25.87 -5.64 -2.66
C GLY A 54 -26.48 -6.63 -1.65
N ILE A 55 -27.02 -6.09 -0.57
CA ILE A 55 -27.95 -6.84 0.26
C ILE A 55 -29.24 -7.14 -0.51
N VAL A 56 -29.72 -6.18 -1.31
CA VAL A 56 -30.80 -6.32 -2.28
C VAL A 56 -30.19 -5.98 -3.64
N GLY A 57 -30.26 -6.90 -4.60
CA GLY A 57 -29.74 -6.68 -5.95
C GLY A 57 -28.26 -6.24 -5.99
N SER A 58 -27.99 -4.97 -6.30
CA SER A 58 -26.63 -4.41 -6.42
C SER A 58 -26.35 -3.36 -5.35
N GLY A 59 -25.07 -3.18 -5.01
CA GLY A 59 -24.59 -2.12 -4.12
C GLY A 59 -23.45 -1.34 -4.75
N LEU A 60 -23.31 -0.08 -4.37
CA LEU A 60 -22.23 0.78 -4.83
C LEU A 60 -21.00 0.58 -3.93
N CYS A 61 -19.84 0.32 -4.55
CA CYS A 61 -18.58 0.13 -3.86
C CYS A 61 -17.77 1.43 -3.86
N PHE A 62 -17.47 1.92 -2.66
CA PHE A 62 -16.68 3.11 -2.41
C PHE A 62 -15.22 2.72 -2.14
N ASP A 63 -14.30 3.40 -2.81
CA ASP A 63 -12.85 3.12 -2.79
C ASP A 63 -12.10 3.72 -1.60
N GLY A 64 -12.76 4.54 -0.78
CA GLY A 64 -12.14 5.20 0.37
C GLY A 64 -11.39 6.49 0.07
N TYR A 65 -11.38 6.99 -1.18
CA TYR A 65 -10.66 8.25 -1.48
C TYR A 65 -11.23 9.10 -2.62
N SER A 66 -11.96 8.51 -3.57
CA SER A 66 -12.44 9.24 -4.75
C SER A 66 -13.93 9.04 -5.04
N THR A 67 -14.53 7.94 -4.58
CA THR A 67 -15.92 7.60 -4.86
C THR A 67 -16.87 8.35 -3.92
N TYR A 68 -17.77 9.19 -4.45
CA TYR A 68 -18.86 9.81 -3.67
C TYR A 68 -20.01 10.27 -4.57
N ILE A 69 -21.16 10.57 -3.97
CA ILE A 69 -22.32 11.15 -4.67
C ILE A 69 -22.64 12.51 -4.05
N ALA A 70 -22.96 13.49 -4.90
CA ALA A 70 -23.47 14.79 -4.49
C ALA A 70 -24.88 14.99 -5.06
N HIS A 71 -25.88 15.03 -4.18
CA HIS A 71 -27.27 15.29 -4.52
C HIS A 71 -27.63 16.75 -4.24
N SER A 72 -27.89 17.50 -5.31
CA SER A 72 -28.19 18.93 -5.23
C SER A 72 -29.69 19.20 -5.25
N LEU A 73 -30.18 19.86 -4.20
CA LEU A 73 -31.61 20.13 -4.04
C LEU A 73 -32.16 21.17 -5.02
N ASP A 74 -31.30 22.01 -5.62
CA ASP A 74 -31.72 22.91 -6.69
C ASP A 74 -32.29 22.18 -7.91
N LYS A 75 -31.92 20.90 -8.09
CA LYS A 75 -32.43 20.04 -9.17
C LYS A 75 -33.82 19.46 -8.88
N THR A 76 -34.33 19.57 -7.65
CA THR A 76 -35.61 18.96 -7.22
C THR A 76 -36.84 19.83 -7.52
N GLY A 77 -36.64 21.11 -7.87
CA GLY A 77 -37.74 22.03 -8.21
C GLY A 77 -38.63 22.44 -7.03
N ILE A 78 -38.20 22.20 -5.78
CA ILE A 78 -38.90 22.55 -4.55
C ILE A 78 -38.48 23.97 -4.10
N GLU A 79 -39.43 24.82 -3.71
CA GLU A 79 -39.14 26.19 -3.22
C GLU A 79 -38.30 26.16 -1.93
N ARG A 80 -37.27 27.02 -1.88
CA ARG A 80 -36.30 27.19 -0.77
C ARG A 80 -36.91 27.91 0.46
N GLU A 81 -38.04 27.46 0.99
CA GLU A 81 -38.40 27.87 2.36
C GLU A 81 -37.47 27.13 3.34
N ALA A 82 -37.05 27.78 4.43
CA ALA A 82 -36.23 27.15 5.46
C ALA A 82 -37.05 26.03 6.14
N VAL A 83 -36.96 24.81 5.61
CA VAL A 83 -37.71 23.66 6.10
C VAL A 83 -36.96 23.09 7.30
N SER A 84 -37.51 23.30 8.49
CA SER A 84 -37.03 22.62 9.70
C SER A 84 -37.84 21.35 9.94
N PHE A 85 -37.17 20.25 10.35
CA PHE A 85 -37.84 18.97 10.59
C PHE A 85 -38.13 18.76 12.08
N SER A 86 -39.33 18.29 12.43
CA SER A 86 -39.59 17.71 13.77
C SER A 86 -39.06 16.29 13.90
N ALA A 87 -38.79 15.61 12.78
CA ALA A 87 -38.32 14.25 12.83
C ALA A 87 -37.51 13.90 11.58
N LEU A 88 -36.54 13.02 11.76
CA LEU A 88 -35.70 12.50 10.68
C LEU A 88 -35.33 11.06 11.03
N THR A 89 -35.45 10.14 10.06
CA THR A 89 -34.85 8.80 10.16
C THR A 89 -33.97 8.58 8.95
N ILE A 90 -32.76 8.08 9.17
CA ILE A 90 -31.85 7.61 8.11
C ILE A 90 -31.65 6.13 8.33
N GLY A 91 -31.88 5.30 7.33
CA GLY A 91 -31.63 3.86 7.35
C GLY A 91 -30.77 3.45 6.17
N VAL A 92 -29.78 2.59 6.38
CA VAL A 92 -28.87 2.16 5.32
C VAL A 92 -28.18 0.84 5.65
N TRP A 93 -27.89 0.03 4.64
CA TRP A 93 -27.01 -1.12 4.75
C TRP A 93 -25.60 -0.75 4.31
N ILE A 94 -24.63 -1.10 5.15
CA ILE A 94 -23.21 -0.83 4.89
C ILE A 94 -22.36 -2.06 5.19
N ALA A 95 -21.28 -2.20 4.45
CA ALA A 95 -20.19 -3.10 4.77
C ALA A 95 -18.87 -2.32 4.68
N PRO A 96 -18.32 -1.83 5.80
CA PRO A 96 -17.03 -1.13 5.80
C PRO A 96 -15.89 -2.08 5.44
N ARG A 97 -14.91 -1.62 4.67
CA ARG A 97 -13.70 -2.39 4.34
C ARG A 97 -12.51 -1.97 5.22
N SER A 98 -12.43 -0.68 5.51
CA SER A 98 -11.38 -0.05 6.32
C SER A 98 -11.95 1.13 7.09
N TYR A 99 -11.23 1.56 8.14
CA TYR A 99 -11.58 2.74 8.92
C TYR A 99 -10.54 3.84 8.68
N ASP A 100 -11.01 5.09 8.59
CA ASP A 100 -10.14 6.27 8.60
C ASP A 100 -9.45 6.42 9.97
N TRP A 101 -8.35 7.16 9.98
CA TRP A 101 -7.60 7.57 11.16
C TRP A 101 -8.43 8.38 12.15
N GLY A 102 -9.39 9.17 11.65
CA GLY A 102 -10.18 10.11 12.45
C GLY A 102 -9.52 11.48 12.61
N ASN A 103 -8.87 11.99 11.54
CA ASN A 103 -8.22 13.30 11.54
C ASN A 103 -9.17 14.42 12.02
N GLU A 104 -8.66 15.29 12.90
CA GLU A 104 -9.44 16.38 13.52
C GLU A 104 -10.72 15.92 14.26
N GLY A 105 -10.86 14.62 14.57
CA GLY A 105 -12.06 14.06 15.18
C GLY A 105 -13.29 14.07 14.25
N LYS A 106 -13.10 14.28 12.94
CA LYS A 106 -14.18 14.29 11.95
C LYS A 106 -14.60 12.87 11.59
N LEU A 107 -15.91 12.66 11.39
CA LEU A 107 -16.43 11.38 10.93
C LEU A 107 -16.19 11.20 9.43
N THR A 108 -15.82 9.99 9.05
CA THR A 108 -16.04 9.45 7.70
C THR A 108 -17.54 9.38 7.46
N ALA A 109 -18.06 10.22 6.57
CA ALA A 109 -19.49 10.32 6.37
C ALA A 109 -20.02 9.15 5.53
N ILE A 110 -21.08 8.52 6.03
CA ILE A 110 -21.92 7.62 5.23
C ILE A 110 -22.89 8.46 4.42
N VAL A 111 -23.58 9.38 5.09
CA VAL A 111 -24.40 10.43 4.48
C VAL A 111 -24.39 11.66 5.36
N ASN A 112 -24.26 12.84 4.76
CA ASN A 112 -24.29 14.09 5.48
C ASN A 112 -24.76 15.26 4.63
N ARG A 113 -25.28 16.25 5.34
CA ARG A 113 -25.55 17.59 4.83
C ARG A 113 -25.54 18.51 6.04
N HIS A 114 -24.38 19.10 6.34
CA HIS A 114 -24.22 19.82 7.60
C HIS A 114 -23.31 21.03 7.52
N ASP A 115 -23.53 21.95 8.45
CA ASP A 115 -22.65 23.03 8.82
C ASP A 115 -22.56 23.06 10.35
N MET A 116 -21.44 22.55 10.89
CA MET A 116 -21.23 22.46 12.33
C MET A 116 -21.02 23.84 12.98
N GLU A 117 -20.56 24.85 12.23
CA GLU A 117 -20.37 26.21 12.74
C GLU A 117 -21.72 26.90 12.92
N GLN A 118 -22.60 26.78 11.91
CA GLN A 118 -23.96 27.33 11.95
C GLN A 118 -24.94 26.46 12.76
N LYS A 119 -24.50 25.27 13.20
CA LYS A 119 -25.33 24.30 13.94
C LYS A 119 -26.54 23.85 13.10
N GLN A 120 -26.29 23.52 11.84
CA GLN A 120 -27.30 23.12 10.87
C GLN A 120 -26.98 21.75 10.28
N GLY A 121 -28.05 21.03 9.95
CA GLY A 121 -28.01 19.81 9.17
C GLY A 121 -27.83 18.55 10.01
N TYR A 122 -27.35 17.51 9.36
CA TYR A 122 -27.13 16.20 9.98
C TYR A 122 -25.94 15.46 9.37
N LEU A 123 -25.38 14.54 10.14
CA LEU A 123 -24.25 13.71 9.78
C LEU A 123 -24.43 12.33 10.39
N LEU A 124 -24.51 11.30 9.55
CA LEU A 124 -24.37 9.90 9.94
C LEU A 124 -23.03 9.39 9.41
N GLY A 125 -22.15 8.95 10.29
CA GLY A 125 -20.81 8.54 9.89
C GLY A 125 -20.09 7.68 10.91
N MET A 126 -18.96 7.15 10.48
CA MET A 126 -18.05 6.35 11.29
C MET A 126 -16.76 7.10 11.60
N SER A 127 -16.09 6.68 12.64
CA SER A 127 -14.76 7.13 13.04
C SER A 127 -13.83 5.92 13.08
N ARG A 128 -12.61 6.13 13.58
CA ARG A 128 -11.61 5.08 13.73
C ARG A 128 -12.18 3.87 14.50
N HIS A 129 -11.66 2.70 14.13
CA HIS A 129 -11.97 1.42 14.77
C HIS A 129 -13.43 0.98 14.72
N GLY A 130 -14.23 1.53 13.79
CA GLY A 130 -15.63 1.16 13.59
C GLY A 130 -16.60 1.84 14.56
N SER A 131 -16.12 2.72 15.45
CA SER A 131 -17.00 3.59 16.23
C SER A 131 -17.81 4.49 15.29
N TRP A 132 -19.05 4.85 15.66
CA TRP A 132 -19.93 5.60 14.77
C TRP A 132 -20.96 6.43 15.52
N SER A 133 -21.47 7.45 14.84
CA SER A 133 -22.31 8.48 15.43
C SER A 133 -23.32 9.05 14.46
N PHE A 134 -24.44 9.50 15.01
CA PHE A 134 -25.39 10.39 14.36
C PHE A 134 -25.42 11.74 15.06
N GLN A 135 -25.35 12.80 14.27
CA GLN A 135 -25.25 14.17 14.75
C GLN A 135 -26.23 15.09 14.02
N VAL A 136 -26.82 16.05 14.74
CA VAL A 136 -27.84 16.97 14.23
C VAL A 136 -27.65 18.40 14.76
N GLY A 137 -27.92 19.38 13.91
CA GLY A 137 -28.00 20.79 14.23
C GLY A 137 -29.44 21.25 14.50
N LEU A 138 -29.66 21.98 15.60
CA LEU A 138 -31.00 22.36 16.09
C LEU A 138 -31.23 23.87 16.04
N ASP A 139 -32.49 24.28 15.89
CA ASP A 139 -32.96 25.67 15.90
C ASP A 139 -32.70 26.41 17.22
N THR A 140 -32.47 25.64 18.28
CA THR A 140 -31.96 26.11 19.57
C THR A 140 -30.50 26.59 19.54
N GLY A 141 -29.79 26.44 18.41
CA GLY A 141 -28.36 26.72 18.27
C GLY A 141 -27.46 25.62 18.86
N GLN A 142 -27.99 24.41 19.07
CA GLN A 142 -27.25 23.28 19.64
C GLN A 142 -26.82 22.31 18.54
N TRP A 143 -25.61 21.74 18.70
CA TRP A 143 -25.18 20.53 18.00
C TRP A 143 -25.35 19.36 18.95
N LYS A 144 -26.09 18.34 18.53
CA LYS A 144 -26.39 17.16 19.33
C LYS A 144 -25.89 15.92 18.64
N GLU A 145 -25.37 15.00 19.44
CA GLU A 145 -24.77 13.76 18.96
C GLU A 145 -25.25 12.58 19.80
N VAL A 146 -25.33 11.42 19.16
CA VAL A 146 -25.46 10.12 19.82
C VAL A 146 -24.37 9.22 19.23
N TRP A 147 -23.68 8.50 20.10
CA TRP A 147 -22.61 7.58 19.73
C TRP A 147 -23.04 6.16 20.02
N ALA A 148 -22.63 5.22 19.17
CA ALA A 148 -22.77 3.81 19.48
C ALA A 148 -21.91 3.48 20.73
N PRO A 149 -22.43 2.69 21.68
CA PRO A 149 -21.67 2.30 22.86
C PRO A 149 -20.60 1.27 22.47
N ALA A 150 -19.58 1.14 23.33
CA ALA A 150 -18.53 0.14 23.15
C ALA A 150 -19.13 -1.27 23.02
N GLY A 151 -18.60 -2.06 22.07
CA GLY A 151 -19.13 -3.38 21.70
C GLY A 151 -20.19 -3.35 20.59
N TYR A 152 -20.52 -2.18 20.04
CA TYR A 152 -21.42 -1.98 18.90
C TYR A 152 -20.72 -1.24 17.74
N GLU A 153 -19.41 -1.39 17.65
CA GLU A 153 -18.61 -0.94 16.51
C GLU A 153 -19.08 -1.66 15.23
N LEU A 154 -18.99 -0.96 14.10
CA LEU A 154 -19.32 -1.51 12.79
C LEU A 154 -18.18 -2.42 12.33
N PRO A 155 -18.38 -3.75 12.19
CA PRO A 155 -17.31 -4.66 11.79
C PRO A 155 -16.87 -4.46 10.33
N LYS A 156 -15.58 -4.66 10.04
CA LYS A 156 -15.06 -4.75 8.67
C LYS A 156 -15.63 -5.97 7.95
N ASN A 157 -15.77 -5.86 6.63
CA ASN A 157 -16.15 -6.92 5.69
C ASN A 157 -17.43 -7.66 6.08
N THR A 158 -18.35 -6.99 6.77
CA THR A 158 -19.59 -7.56 7.28
C THR A 158 -20.71 -6.56 7.08
N TRP A 159 -21.86 -7.03 6.62
CA TRP A 159 -23.04 -6.18 6.49
C TRP A 159 -23.53 -5.69 7.84
N SER A 160 -23.98 -4.45 7.90
CA SER A 160 -24.61 -3.84 9.07
C SER A 160 -25.77 -2.98 8.58
N CYS A 161 -26.95 -3.21 9.14
CA CYS A 161 -28.10 -2.36 8.90
C CYS A 161 -28.18 -1.32 10.01
N ILE A 162 -27.85 -0.07 9.71
CA ILE A 162 -27.89 1.01 10.71
C ILE A 162 -29.09 1.90 10.48
N HIS A 163 -29.71 2.34 11.57
CA HIS A 163 -30.68 3.44 11.52
C HIS A 163 -30.33 4.50 12.55
N ALA A 164 -30.58 5.75 12.20
CA ALA A 164 -30.45 6.89 13.07
C ALA A 164 -31.75 7.70 13.08
N VAL A 165 -32.26 8.04 14.26
CA VAL A 165 -33.57 8.66 14.44
C VAL A 165 -33.45 9.93 15.28
N PHE A 166 -34.01 11.03 14.79
CA PHE A 166 -34.30 12.24 15.55
C PHE A 166 -35.81 12.38 15.73
N ASP A 167 -36.26 12.52 16.97
CA ASP A 167 -37.67 12.72 17.33
C ASP A 167 -37.80 13.94 18.27
N SER A 168 -38.23 15.07 17.70
CA SER A 168 -38.46 16.32 18.43
C SER A 168 -39.57 16.21 19.46
N ASP A 169 -40.64 15.47 19.15
CA ASP A 169 -41.82 15.40 20.01
C ASP A 169 -41.51 14.61 21.29
N ARG A 170 -40.64 13.60 21.19
CA ARG A 170 -40.13 12.85 22.34
C ARG A 170 -38.87 13.44 22.97
N GLY A 171 -38.14 14.27 22.24
CA GLY A 171 -36.86 14.80 22.69
C GLY A 171 -35.74 13.76 22.61
N GLU A 172 -35.75 12.88 21.62
CA GLU A 172 -34.84 11.74 21.52
C GLU A 172 -33.97 11.78 20.24
N LEU A 173 -32.72 11.36 20.38
CA LEU A 173 -31.79 11.07 19.29
C LEU A 173 -31.26 9.64 19.47
N LYS A 174 -31.53 8.74 18.53
CA LYS A 174 -31.33 7.29 18.69
C LYS A 174 -30.51 6.65 17.59
N LEU A 175 -29.83 5.57 17.94
CA LEU A 175 -29.16 4.67 17.02
C LEU A 175 -29.74 3.26 17.13
N TYR A 176 -29.84 2.60 15.99
CA TYR A 176 -30.21 1.20 15.87
C TYR A 176 -29.19 0.46 15.03
N LEU A 177 -28.87 -0.76 15.44
CA LEU A 177 -28.03 -1.70 14.68
C LEU A 177 -28.81 -3.00 14.50
N ASN A 178 -28.92 -3.45 13.25
CA ASN A 178 -29.58 -4.71 12.88
C ASN A 178 -31.00 -4.82 13.49
N GLY A 179 -31.78 -3.74 13.37
CA GLY A 179 -33.16 -3.67 13.84
C GLY A 179 -33.34 -3.37 15.34
N SER A 180 -32.27 -3.32 16.14
CA SER A 180 -32.34 -3.14 17.60
C SER A 180 -31.84 -1.76 18.04
N GLU A 181 -32.52 -1.11 18.98
CA GLU A 181 -32.04 0.15 19.58
C GLU A 181 -30.78 -0.12 20.41
N ILE A 182 -29.71 0.65 20.17
CA ILE A 182 -28.43 0.49 20.88
C ILE A 182 -28.03 1.72 21.68
N ALA A 183 -28.55 2.90 21.33
CA ALA A 183 -28.25 4.16 22.01
C ALA A 183 -29.41 5.15 21.89
N CYS A 184 -29.55 5.99 22.91
CA CYS A 184 -30.46 7.12 22.95
C CYS A 184 -29.78 8.27 23.70
N ASN A 185 -29.91 9.49 23.19
CA ASN A 185 -29.49 10.71 23.85
C ASN A 185 -30.59 11.76 23.81
N ASP A 186 -30.61 12.66 24.80
CA ASP A 186 -31.67 13.66 24.94
C ASP A 186 -31.41 14.90 24.06
N VAL A 187 -32.46 15.33 23.37
CA VAL A 187 -32.55 16.63 22.69
C VAL A 187 -33.71 17.44 23.29
N PRO A 188 -33.69 18.78 23.22
CA PRO A 188 -34.79 19.56 23.79
C PRO A 188 -36.12 19.24 23.09
N VAL A 189 -37.14 18.89 23.87
CA VAL A 189 -38.48 18.59 23.35
C VAL A 189 -39.01 19.78 22.55
N GLY A 190 -39.48 19.53 21.34
CA GLY A 190 -39.98 20.54 20.41
C GLY A 190 -38.89 21.28 19.60
N ALA A 191 -37.60 21.04 19.85
CA ALA A 191 -36.52 21.59 19.02
C ALA A 191 -36.58 21.03 17.61
N ARG A 192 -36.30 21.86 16.60
CA ARG A 192 -36.36 21.47 15.20
C ARG A 192 -34.96 21.29 14.62
N LEU A 193 -34.79 20.27 13.79
CA LEU A 193 -33.58 20.11 12.99
C LEU A 193 -33.58 21.20 11.91
N VAL A 194 -32.55 22.03 11.88
CA VAL A 194 -32.38 23.08 10.86
C VAL A 194 -31.62 22.50 9.69
N GLN A 195 -32.11 22.67 8.46
CA GLN A 195 -31.36 22.19 7.29
C GLN A 195 -30.16 23.09 6.96
N ALA A 196 -29.10 22.49 6.40
CA ALA A 196 -27.95 23.21 5.88
C ALA A 196 -28.17 23.52 4.38
N ASP A 197 -28.94 24.57 4.10
CA ASP A 197 -29.50 24.85 2.76
C ASP A 197 -28.49 25.23 1.68
N ASP A 198 -27.33 25.74 2.08
CA ASP A 198 -26.24 26.12 1.17
C ASP A 198 -25.27 24.96 0.87
N THR A 199 -25.62 23.72 1.27
CA THR A 199 -24.78 22.53 1.07
C THR A 199 -25.54 21.41 0.36
N ASP A 200 -24.87 20.74 -0.57
CA ASP A 200 -25.40 19.51 -1.18
C ASP A 200 -25.40 18.37 -0.15
N LEU A 201 -26.30 17.40 -0.35
CA LEU A 201 -26.25 16.13 0.38
C LEU A 201 -25.14 15.28 -0.22
N LEU A 202 -24.19 14.84 0.61
CA LEU A 202 -23.12 13.95 0.19
C LEU A 202 -23.32 12.54 0.75
N ILE A 203 -23.05 11.54 -0.10
CA ILE A 203 -23.00 10.12 0.27
C ILE A 203 -21.56 9.65 0.10
N GLY A 204 -20.99 9.05 1.15
CA GLY A 204 -19.63 8.50 1.16
C GLY A 204 -18.50 9.52 1.29
N ARG A 205 -18.78 10.80 1.51
CA ARG A 205 -17.78 11.87 1.70
C ARG A 205 -18.24 12.92 2.69
N ASN A 206 -17.39 13.26 3.66
CA ASN A 206 -17.66 14.40 4.54
C ASN A 206 -17.53 15.73 3.77
N ASN A 207 -18.53 16.62 3.89
CA ASN A 207 -18.55 17.92 3.20
C ASN A 207 -17.56 18.95 3.79
N HIS A 208 -16.94 18.65 4.93
CA HIS A 208 -15.86 19.42 5.57
C HIS A 208 -14.60 18.56 5.80
N SER A 209 -14.37 17.56 4.93
CA SER A 209 -13.21 16.66 4.97
C SER A 209 -11.89 17.44 5.05
N SER A 210 -10.93 16.95 5.84
CA SER A 210 -9.55 17.42 5.78
C SER A 210 -8.89 17.01 4.45
N VAL A 211 -7.97 17.84 3.99
CA VAL A 211 -7.25 17.67 2.71
C VAL A 211 -5.78 17.40 2.99
N LEU A 212 -5.26 16.31 2.44
CA LEU A 212 -3.85 15.93 2.47
C LEU A 212 -3.22 16.15 1.09
N ALA A 213 -2.01 16.72 1.07
CA ALA A 213 -1.25 16.99 -0.14
C ALA A 213 -2.07 17.71 -1.24
N ASP A 214 -2.94 18.64 -0.81
CA ASP A 214 -3.85 19.46 -1.63
C ASP A 214 -4.92 18.72 -2.46
N VAL A 215 -4.84 17.39 -2.60
CA VAL A 215 -5.70 16.62 -3.53
C VAL A 215 -6.50 15.50 -2.84
N PHE A 216 -5.99 14.93 -1.74
CA PHE A 216 -6.61 13.79 -1.08
C PHE A 216 -7.58 14.23 0.00
N HIS A 217 -8.86 13.95 -0.19
CA HIS A 217 -9.88 14.09 0.85
C HIS A 217 -9.89 12.84 1.73
N LEU A 218 -9.70 13.01 3.04
CA LEU A 218 -9.52 11.88 3.96
C LEU A 218 -10.84 11.19 4.35
N GLN A 219 -11.80 11.93 4.96
CA GLN A 219 -13.04 11.37 5.55
C GLN A 219 -14.04 10.86 4.47
N MET A 220 -13.64 9.79 3.80
CA MET A 220 -14.26 9.14 2.66
C MET A 220 -14.58 7.69 3.02
N PHE A 221 -15.79 7.23 2.71
CA PHE A 221 -16.21 5.88 3.05
C PHE A 221 -15.49 4.85 2.18
N SER A 222 -15.02 3.76 2.79
CA SER A 222 -14.40 2.61 2.10
C SER A 222 -15.23 1.37 2.40
N GLY A 223 -15.88 0.80 1.38
CA GLY A 223 -16.82 -0.30 1.59
C GLY A 223 -17.95 -0.37 0.57
N ILE A 224 -19.01 -1.09 0.90
CA ILE A 224 -20.22 -1.20 0.08
C ILE A 224 -21.38 -0.51 0.81
N LEU A 225 -22.17 0.25 0.07
CA LEU A 225 -23.40 0.89 0.51
C LEU A 225 -24.57 0.35 -0.30
N ASP A 226 -25.69 0.11 0.38
CA ASP A 226 -26.93 -0.37 -0.22
C ASP A 226 -28.16 0.14 0.55
N GLU A 227 -29.29 0.29 -0.13
CA GLU A 227 -30.60 0.60 0.46
C GLU A 227 -30.62 1.87 1.36
N LEU A 228 -30.02 2.99 0.92
CA LEU A 228 -30.02 4.25 1.67
C LEU A 228 -31.38 4.95 1.60
N LYS A 229 -32.08 5.05 2.73
CA LYS A 229 -33.41 5.65 2.88
C LYS A 229 -33.39 6.80 3.89
N ILE A 230 -34.00 7.92 3.53
CA ILE A 230 -34.17 9.09 4.41
C ILE A 230 -35.65 9.41 4.54
N TYR A 231 -36.14 9.50 5.77
CA TYR A 231 -37.52 9.78 6.12
C TYR A 231 -37.64 11.11 6.88
N ASN A 232 -38.67 11.91 6.60
CA ASN A 232 -39.05 13.07 7.41
C ASN A 232 -39.96 12.71 8.61
N GLN A 233 -39.87 11.46 9.06
CA GLN A 233 -40.63 10.89 10.17
C GLN A 233 -39.67 10.16 11.12
N ALA A 234 -39.99 10.15 12.42
CA ALA A 234 -39.32 9.31 13.41
C ALA A 234 -39.94 7.91 13.33
N LEU A 235 -39.19 6.95 12.78
CA LEU A 235 -39.61 5.55 12.80
C LEU A 235 -39.45 5.01 14.21
N ASN A 236 -40.45 4.28 14.69
CA ASN A 236 -40.37 3.63 15.98
C ASN A 236 -39.62 2.28 15.90
N THR A 237 -39.28 1.73 17.06
CA THR A 237 -38.55 0.46 17.18
C THR A 237 -39.19 -0.71 16.42
N GLU A 238 -40.51 -0.83 16.43
CA GLU A 238 -41.21 -1.92 15.72
C GLU A 238 -41.10 -1.77 14.20
N GLN A 239 -41.17 -0.54 13.69
CA GLN A 239 -41.00 -0.24 12.26
C GLN A 239 -39.57 -0.56 11.80
N ILE A 240 -38.56 -0.14 12.56
CA ILE A 240 -37.14 -0.39 12.23
C ILE A 240 -36.83 -1.89 12.28
N ALA A 241 -37.30 -2.60 13.31
CA ALA A 241 -37.13 -4.04 13.41
C ALA A 241 -37.82 -4.79 12.26
N SER A 242 -39.02 -4.33 11.86
CA SER A 242 -39.76 -4.91 10.72
C SER A 242 -39.06 -4.69 9.39
N ALA A 243 -38.51 -3.49 9.15
CA ALA A 243 -37.77 -3.18 7.93
C ALA A 243 -36.50 -4.04 7.79
N TYR A 244 -35.75 -4.21 8.89
CA TYR A 244 -34.61 -5.11 8.92
C TYR A 244 -35.02 -6.57 8.64
N GLN A 245 -36.04 -7.08 9.33
CA GLN A 245 -36.52 -8.44 9.13
C GLN A 245 -37.05 -8.68 7.72
N HIS A 246 -37.69 -7.68 7.10
CA HIS A 246 -38.18 -7.77 5.74
C HIS A 246 -37.05 -8.03 4.74
N VAL A 247 -35.92 -7.34 4.90
CA VAL A 247 -34.72 -7.58 4.08
C VAL A 247 -34.22 -9.01 4.32
N LEU A 248 -34.08 -9.43 5.58
CA LEU A 248 -33.60 -10.80 5.87
C LEU A 248 -34.50 -11.89 5.26
N ASP A 249 -35.82 -11.73 5.38
CA ASP A 249 -36.78 -12.70 4.86
C ASP A 249 -36.76 -12.76 3.33
N SER A 250 -36.43 -11.65 2.67
CA SER A 250 -36.40 -11.56 1.20
C SER A 250 -35.05 -11.93 0.58
N THR A 251 -33.94 -11.82 1.31
CA THR A 251 -32.59 -11.98 0.74
C THR A 251 -31.75 -13.08 1.39
N SER A 252 -32.05 -13.49 2.62
CA SER A 252 -31.15 -14.37 3.41
C SER A 252 -31.88 -15.37 4.33
N GLU A 253 -33.10 -15.79 3.95
CA GLU A 253 -33.91 -16.80 4.65
C GLU A 253 -34.10 -16.49 6.16
N GLY A 254 -34.18 -15.20 6.51
CA GLY A 254 -34.37 -14.73 7.88
C GLY A 254 -33.09 -14.73 8.74
N THR A 255 -31.92 -15.00 8.16
CA THR A 255 -30.61 -14.95 8.84
C THR A 255 -29.82 -13.71 8.44
N HIS A 256 -28.89 -13.26 9.28
CA HIS A 256 -28.06 -12.12 8.93
C HIS A 256 -27.14 -12.46 7.74
N PRO A 257 -27.11 -11.64 6.67
CA PRO A 257 -26.34 -11.89 5.46
C PRO A 257 -24.84 -12.05 5.77
N GLN A 258 -24.21 -13.03 5.12
CA GLN A 258 -22.75 -13.17 5.12
C GLN A 258 -22.19 -12.45 3.89
N LEU A 259 -20.99 -11.89 4.04
CA LEU A 259 -20.24 -11.25 2.97
C LEU A 259 -18.88 -11.93 2.87
N GLU A 260 -18.60 -12.58 1.74
CA GLU A 260 -17.31 -13.20 1.52
C GLU A 260 -16.27 -12.12 1.18
N TYR A 261 -15.01 -12.31 1.59
CA TYR A 261 -13.97 -11.30 1.35
C TYR A 261 -13.82 -10.93 -0.13
N ASP A 262 -13.94 -11.91 -1.03
CA ASP A 262 -13.88 -11.70 -2.48
C ASP A 262 -15.00 -10.79 -3.02
N GLU A 263 -16.12 -10.66 -2.32
CA GLU A 263 -17.22 -9.77 -2.70
C GLU A 263 -16.95 -8.30 -2.34
N ILE A 264 -16.04 -8.02 -1.40
CA ILE A 264 -15.72 -6.66 -0.93
C ILE A 264 -14.26 -6.23 -1.17
N LYS A 265 -13.34 -7.13 -1.48
CA LYS A 265 -11.91 -6.79 -1.64
C LYS A 265 -11.66 -5.69 -2.67
N LEU A 266 -10.51 -5.02 -2.56
CA LEU A 266 -10.04 -4.10 -3.60
C LEU A 266 -9.79 -4.92 -4.86
N ASP A 267 -10.39 -4.51 -5.98
CA ASP A 267 -10.24 -5.19 -7.25
C ASP A 267 -9.13 -4.53 -8.06
N ARG A 268 -8.06 -5.29 -8.34
CA ARG A 268 -6.92 -4.83 -9.14
C ARG A 268 -7.24 -4.72 -10.62
N THR A 269 -8.24 -5.47 -11.10
CA THR A 269 -8.50 -5.68 -12.52
C THR A 269 -8.62 -4.39 -13.33
N PRO A 270 -9.33 -3.35 -12.84
CA PRO A 270 -9.45 -2.09 -13.58
C PRO A 270 -8.09 -1.39 -13.76
N LEU A 271 -7.26 -1.42 -12.72
CA LEU A 271 -5.96 -0.76 -12.71
C LEU A 271 -4.89 -1.51 -13.52
N LEU A 272 -5.09 -2.81 -13.84
CA LEU A 272 -4.20 -3.54 -14.74
C LEU A 272 -4.19 -2.99 -16.17
N GLN A 273 -5.16 -2.15 -16.53
CA GLN A 273 -5.22 -1.46 -17.83
C GLN A 273 -4.38 -0.19 -17.88
N ASP A 274 -3.91 0.32 -16.73
CA ASP A 274 -2.95 1.43 -16.69
C ASP A 274 -1.63 0.96 -17.31
N ARG A 275 -1.24 1.59 -18.42
CA ARG A 275 0.01 1.31 -19.15
C ARG A 275 1.28 1.55 -18.31
N HIS A 276 1.19 2.35 -17.26
CA HIS A 276 2.30 2.63 -16.36
C HIS A 276 2.32 1.66 -15.18
N ARG A 277 1.24 0.93 -14.92
CA ARG A 277 1.20 -0.02 -13.81
C ARG A 277 2.01 -1.29 -14.14
N PRO A 278 3.02 -1.64 -13.34
CA PRO A 278 3.81 -2.86 -13.53
C PRO A 278 2.92 -4.11 -13.50
N GLN A 279 3.18 -5.04 -14.43
CA GLN A 279 2.42 -6.27 -14.63
C GLN A 279 3.12 -7.50 -14.06
N TYR A 280 4.42 -7.45 -13.86
CA TYR A 280 5.22 -8.54 -13.27
C TYR A 280 6.10 -8.11 -12.08
N HIS A 281 5.87 -6.90 -11.56
CA HIS A 281 6.30 -6.51 -10.21
C HIS A 281 5.10 -6.55 -9.27
N ALA A 282 5.30 -7.09 -8.05
CA ALA A 282 4.22 -7.17 -7.07
C ALA A 282 3.78 -5.76 -6.64
N SER A 283 2.47 -5.51 -6.53
CA SER A 283 1.87 -4.23 -6.14
C SER A 283 0.51 -4.48 -5.47
N PRO A 284 0.07 -3.63 -4.52
CA PRO A 284 -1.20 -3.82 -3.84
C PRO A 284 -2.34 -3.75 -4.85
N PRO A 285 -3.52 -4.32 -4.60
CA PRO A 285 -4.62 -4.25 -5.56
C PRO A 285 -4.92 -2.82 -6.05
N ALA A 286 -4.85 -1.86 -5.14
CA ALA A 286 -4.90 -0.42 -5.38
C ALA A 286 -4.15 0.30 -4.25
N HIS A 287 -4.10 1.63 -4.32
CA HIS A 287 -3.67 2.52 -3.25
C HIS A 287 -2.16 2.48 -2.99
N TRP A 288 -1.74 2.77 -1.77
CA TRP A 288 -0.34 2.95 -1.38
C TRP A 288 0.29 1.65 -0.88
N MET A 289 1.54 1.39 -1.22
CA MET A 289 2.41 0.50 -0.47
C MET A 289 3.76 1.15 -0.15
N ASN A 290 4.37 0.80 0.98
CA ASN A 290 5.83 0.92 1.13
C ASN A 290 6.50 -0.45 0.90
N GLU A 291 7.55 -0.76 1.65
CA GLU A 291 8.40 -1.94 1.45
C GLU A 291 7.69 -3.28 1.65
N PRO A 292 7.93 -4.25 0.75
CA PRO A 292 7.66 -5.64 1.02
C PRO A 292 8.63 -6.16 2.09
N HIS A 293 8.09 -6.80 3.11
CA HIS A 293 8.84 -7.26 4.26
C HIS A 293 8.28 -8.57 4.84
N ALA A 294 8.94 -9.05 5.90
CA ALA A 294 8.59 -10.29 6.60
C ALA A 294 8.40 -11.53 5.68
N PRO A 295 9.30 -11.79 4.70
CA PRO A 295 9.20 -12.98 3.86
C PRO A 295 9.33 -14.27 4.67
N ILE A 296 8.40 -15.21 4.49
CA ILE A 296 8.41 -16.52 5.16
C ILE A 296 7.81 -17.60 4.27
N TYR A 297 8.33 -18.83 4.36
CA TYR A 297 7.79 -19.96 3.61
C TYR A 297 7.08 -20.94 4.54
N PHE A 298 5.79 -21.14 4.37
CA PHE A 298 5.00 -22.01 5.23
C PHE A 298 4.04 -22.87 4.40
N ASP A 299 3.96 -24.15 4.76
CA ASP A 299 3.01 -25.13 4.20
C ASP A 299 2.87 -25.09 2.65
N GLY A 300 4.00 -24.98 1.94
CA GLY A 300 4.01 -24.98 0.47
C GLY A 300 3.92 -23.60 -0.20
N GLN A 301 3.84 -22.52 0.57
CA GLN A 301 3.65 -21.14 0.07
C GLN A 301 4.72 -20.20 0.62
N TYR A 302 5.19 -19.28 -0.22
CA TYR A 302 5.90 -18.07 0.19
C TYR A 302 4.86 -17.02 0.55
N HIS A 303 4.99 -16.42 1.72
CA HIS A 303 4.25 -15.26 2.17
C HIS A 303 5.17 -14.05 2.12
N LEU A 304 4.64 -12.93 1.64
CA LEU A 304 5.30 -11.64 1.63
C LEU A 304 4.28 -10.59 2.09
N PHE A 305 4.65 -9.79 3.08
CA PHE A 305 3.83 -8.72 3.61
C PHE A 305 4.34 -7.38 3.10
N TYR A 306 3.58 -6.31 3.28
CA TYR A 306 4.01 -4.97 2.89
C TYR A 306 3.24 -3.92 3.66
N GLN A 307 3.84 -2.76 3.94
CA GLN A 307 3.08 -1.64 4.49
C GLN A 307 2.05 -1.17 3.47
N HIS A 308 0.82 -0.92 3.90
CA HIS A 308 -0.29 -0.60 3.02
C HIS A 308 -1.21 0.47 3.64
N ASN A 309 -1.64 1.45 2.84
CA ASN A 309 -2.78 2.29 3.19
C ASN A 309 -4.01 1.86 2.38
N PRO A 310 -5.06 1.29 2.99
CA PRO A 310 -6.26 0.85 2.28
C PRO A 310 -7.20 1.99 1.89
N LEU A 311 -6.87 3.25 2.21
CA LEU A 311 -7.73 4.42 1.98
C LEU A 311 -7.27 5.33 0.84
N GLY A 312 -6.29 4.92 0.03
CA GLY A 312 -5.88 5.68 -1.16
C GLY A 312 -4.38 5.71 -1.38
N PRO A 313 -3.94 6.22 -2.54
CA PRO A 313 -2.53 6.22 -2.95
C PRO A 313 -1.75 7.36 -2.27
N PHE A 314 -1.72 7.35 -0.93
CA PHE A 314 -0.95 8.28 -0.10
C PHE A 314 -0.50 7.61 1.22
N PHE A 315 0.64 8.03 1.75
CA PHE A 315 1.15 7.54 3.05
C PHE A 315 0.33 8.12 4.21
N TYR A 316 -0.32 7.26 5.01
CA TYR A 316 -1.09 7.68 6.19
C TYR A 316 -1.33 6.51 7.17
N HIS A 317 -2.53 5.92 7.19
CA HIS A 317 -2.95 4.91 8.17
C HIS A 317 -2.41 3.51 7.80
N ILE A 318 -1.19 3.18 8.26
CA ILE A 318 -0.45 1.99 7.82
C ILE A 318 -0.96 0.68 8.44
N HIS A 319 -1.21 -0.28 7.55
CA HIS A 319 -1.57 -1.67 7.79
C HIS A 319 -0.50 -2.59 7.17
N TRP A 320 -0.58 -3.90 7.41
CA TRP A 320 0.19 -4.91 6.65
C TRP A 320 -0.69 -5.60 5.62
N GLY A 321 -0.45 -5.33 4.34
CA GLY A 321 -0.98 -6.13 3.24
C GLY A 321 -0.30 -7.50 3.15
N HIS A 322 -0.87 -8.42 2.36
CA HIS A 322 -0.43 -9.82 2.34
C HIS A 322 -0.53 -10.44 0.95
N TRP A 323 0.59 -10.98 0.47
CA TRP A 323 0.65 -11.82 -0.73
C TRP A 323 1.11 -13.23 -0.40
N VAL A 324 0.59 -14.19 -1.17
CA VAL A 324 1.13 -15.55 -1.23
C VAL A 324 1.49 -15.98 -2.64
N SER A 325 2.55 -16.77 -2.75
CA SER A 325 3.03 -17.35 -4.00
C SER A 325 3.57 -18.76 -3.79
N LYS A 326 3.55 -19.60 -4.83
CA LYS A 326 4.22 -20.92 -4.82
C LYS A 326 5.62 -20.89 -5.44
N ASP A 327 5.95 -19.81 -6.14
CA ASP A 327 7.13 -19.70 -7.00
C ASP A 327 7.85 -18.34 -6.90
N LEU A 328 7.45 -17.47 -5.97
CA LEU A 328 7.95 -16.09 -5.79
C LEU A 328 7.66 -15.15 -6.97
N VAL A 329 6.84 -15.59 -7.93
CA VAL A 329 6.56 -14.87 -9.17
C VAL A 329 5.07 -14.57 -9.28
N HIS A 330 4.23 -15.61 -9.28
CA HIS A 330 2.78 -15.46 -9.36
C HIS A 330 2.23 -15.25 -7.95
N TRP A 331 1.74 -14.04 -7.68
CA TRP A 331 1.25 -13.63 -6.38
C TRP A 331 -0.28 -13.58 -6.35
N ARG A 332 -0.86 -13.96 -5.22
CA ARG A 332 -2.28 -13.78 -4.93
C ARG A 332 -2.45 -12.84 -3.76
N ASP A 333 -3.34 -11.86 -3.91
CA ASP A 333 -3.76 -10.96 -2.83
C ASP A 333 -4.57 -11.73 -1.77
N LEU A 334 -4.23 -11.50 -0.51
CA LEU A 334 -4.96 -11.97 0.66
C LEU A 334 -5.52 -10.79 1.47
N PRO A 335 -6.43 -11.03 2.43
CA PRO A 335 -6.84 -10.01 3.38
C PRO A 335 -5.64 -9.35 4.07
N VAL A 336 -5.82 -8.09 4.49
CA VAL A 336 -4.87 -7.39 5.36
C VAL A 336 -4.54 -8.27 6.57
N ALA A 337 -3.26 -8.54 6.77
CA ALA A 337 -2.79 -9.44 7.83
C ALA A 337 -2.86 -8.78 9.21
N LEU A 338 -2.43 -7.52 9.31
CA LEU A 338 -2.45 -6.74 10.55
C LEU A 338 -3.00 -5.33 10.26
N ALA A 339 -3.88 -4.86 11.15
CA ALA A 339 -4.49 -3.56 11.09
C ALA A 339 -4.36 -2.85 12.45
N PRO A 340 -4.33 -1.51 12.47
CA PRO A 340 -4.61 -0.76 13.69
C PRO A 340 -6.04 -1.08 14.16
N GLU A 341 -6.18 -1.31 15.47
CA GLU A 341 -7.43 -1.72 16.11
C GLU A 341 -7.67 -0.89 17.37
N HIS A 342 -8.86 -1.01 17.96
CA HIS A 342 -9.14 -0.43 19.26
C HIS A 342 -8.48 -1.26 20.38
N ASP A 343 -7.15 -1.19 20.43
CA ASP A 343 -6.28 -1.80 21.43
C ASP A 343 -5.30 -0.77 22.00
N ASP A 344 -4.62 -1.12 23.09
CA ASP A 344 -3.61 -0.26 23.73
C ASP A 344 -2.20 -0.44 23.11
N LEU A 345 -2.05 -1.38 22.16
CA LEU A 345 -0.75 -1.78 21.62
C LEU A 345 -0.37 -0.94 20.41
N SER A 346 -1.28 -0.88 19.43
CA SER A 346 -1.03 -0.39 18.07
C SER A 346 -2.24 0.35 17.46
N PRO A 347 -2.96 1.21 18.21
CA PRO A 347 -4.16 1.85 17.68
C PRO A 347 -3.87 2.81 16.52
N ASP A 348 -2.64 3.31 16.43
CA ASP A 348 -2.20 4.39 15.54
C ASP A 348 -1.26 3.89 14.42
N GLY A 349 -1.05 2.58 14.26
CA GLY A 349 -0.26 2.08 13.13
C GLY A 349 0.42 0.74 13.38
N ILE A 350 0.58 0.00 12.28
CA ILE A 350 1.35 -1.24 12.22
C ILE A 350 2.47 -1.04 11.21
N TRP A 351 3.66 -0.67 11.68
CA TRP A 351 4.82 -0.41 10.84
C TRP A 351 5.64 -1.67 10.63
N SER A 352 6.70 -1.57 9.84
CA SER A 352 7.45 -2.72 9.32
C SER A 352 8.13 -3.57 10.38
N GLY A 353 8.57 -4.74 9.93
CA GLY A 353 9.26 -5.72 10.73
C GLY A 353 9.56 -6.99 9.96
N SER A 354 9.53 -8.14 10.62
CA SER A 354 9.98 -9.41 10.07
C SER A 354 9.10 -10.59 10.48
N ALA A 355 9.33 -11.74 9.85
CA ALA A 355 8.69 -13.00 10.20
C ALA A 355 9.73 -14.04 10.58
N THR A 356 9.36 -14.95 11.48
CA THR A 356 10.16 -16.12 11.84
C THR A 356 9.25 -17.24 12.33
N TYR A 357 9.83 -18.34 12.82
CA TYR A 357 9.08 -19.44 13.41
C TYR A 357 9.20 -19.46 14.92
N ASP A 358 8.10 -19.82 15.59
CA ASP A 358 8.08 -20.10 17.02
C ASP A 358 8.79 -21.43 17.35
N VAL A 359 8.78 -21.80 18.63
CA VAL A 359 9.36 -23.07 19.10
C VAL A 359 8.71 -24.31 18.47
N ASN A 360 7.46 -24.21 18.00
CA ASN A 360 6.69 -25.28 17.38
C ASN A 360 6.79 -25.29 15.85
N GLY A 361 7.52 -24.34 15.25
CA GLY A 361 7.62 -24.19 13.81
C GLY A 361 6.46 -23.43 13.17
N LEU A 362 5.67 -22.70 13.95
CA LEU A 362 4.55 -21.88 13.46
C LEU A 362 5.03 -20.47 13.09
N PRO A 363 4.50 -19.87 12.00
CA PRO A 363 4.79 -18.49 11.63
C PRO A 363 4.36 -17.51 12.71
N VAL A 364 5.24 -16.54 12.97
CA VAL A 364 4.97 -15.35 13.79
C VAL A 364 5.50 -14.12 13.08
N LEU A 365 4.82 -12.99 13.29
CA LEU A 365 5.20 -11.68 12.78
C LEU A 365 5.69 -10.81 13.92
N PHE A 366 6.86 -10.19 13.77
CA PHE A 366 7.32 -9.10 14.61
C PHE A 366 7.14 -7.80 13.86
N PHE A 367 6.55 -6.80 14.50
CA PHE A 367 6.22 -5.53 13.86
C PHE A 367 6.48 -4.37 14.82
N THR A 368 6.62 -3.17 14.27
CA THR A 368 6.63 -1.94 15.06
C THR A 368 5.20 -1.47 15.29
N ALA A 369 4.77 -1.48 16.54
CA ALA A 369 3.48 -0.97 16.99
C ALA A 369 3.58 0.53 17.26
N ALA A 370 2.65 1.31 16.69
CA ALA A 370 2.55 2.75 16.92
C ALA A 370 1.35 3.08 17.83
N ASN A 371 1.61 3.85 18.89
CA ASN A 371 0.60 4.38 19.81
C ASN A 371 0.97 5.81 20.22
N ASP A 372 0.28 6.80 19.67
CA ASP A 372 0.57 8.22 19.86
C ASP A 372 0.22 8.75 21.26
N ASN A 373 -0.46 7.93 22.09
CA ASN A 373 -0.68 8.23 23.50
C ASN A 373 0.52 7.85 24.39
N LEU A 374 1.53 7.17 23.85
CA LEU A 374 2.73 6.76 24.56
C LEU A 374 3.95 7.60 24.15
N SER A 375 4.95 7.64 25.03
CA SER A 375 6.24 8.29 24.76
C SER A 375 7.38 7.39 25.26
N PRO A 376 8.16 6.77 24.37
CA PRO A 376 8.09 6.85 22.91
C PRO A 376 6.82 6.17 22.36
N ASN A 377 6.38 6.58 21.17
CA ASN A 377 5.17 6.05 20.52
C ASN A 377 5.43 4.75 19.72
N GLN A 378 6.68 4.30 19.63
CA GLN A 378 7.09 3.09 18.91
C GLN A 378 7.53 2.00 19.88
N SER A 379 7.08 0.77 19.63
CA SER A 379 7.55 -0.43 20.31
C SER A 379 7.55 -1.64 19.39
N VAL A 380 8.30 -2.69 19.72
CA VAL A 380 8.23 -3.96 18.99
C VAL A 380 7.16 -4.84 19.61
N ALA A 381 6.30 -5.40 18.77
CA ALA A 381 5.20 -6.28 19.12
C ALA A 381 5.25 -7.57 18.29
N LEU A 382 4.36 -8.52 18.62
CA LEU A 382 4.30 -9.83 17.97
C LEU A 382 2.86 -10.23 17.66
N ALA A 383 2.65 -10.90 16.53
CA ALA A 383 1.41 -11.58 16.20
C ALA A 383 1.69 -13.05 15.84
N GLN A 384 0.85 -13.96 16.35
CA GLN A 384 0.95 -15.40 16.09
C GLN A 384 -0.08 -15.83 15.06
N SER A 385 0.30 -16.71 14.14
CA SER A 385 -0.67 -17.29 13.21
C SER A 385 -1.68 -18.17 13.94
N THR A 386 -2.92 -18.17 13.45
CA THR A 386 -3.99 -19.03 13.99
C THR A 386 -4.05 -20.40 13.31
N TYR A 387 -3.01 -20.80 12.56
CA TYR A 387 -2.99 -22.02 11.73
C TYR A 387 -3.39 -23.31 12.47
N LEU A 388 -3.08 -23.44 13.77
CA LEU A 388 -3.51 -24.61 14.55
C LEU A 388 -5.04 -24.68 14.79
N GLN A 389 -5.75 -23.58 14.58
CA GLN A 389 -7.18 -23.43 14.82
C GLN A 389 -7.96 -23.59 13.51
N ASP A 390 -7.47 -22.99 12.42
CA ASP A 390 -8.16 -22.95 11.12
C ASP A 390 -7.56 -23.88 10.04
N HIS A 391 -6.31 -24.34 10.24
CA HIS A 391 -5.52 -25.10 9.27
C HIS A 391 -5.42 -24.41 7.90
N ASN A 392 -5.45 -23.08 7.87
CA ASN A 392 -5.42 -22.33 6.63
C ASN A 392 -3.98 -21.97 6.24
N PRO A 393 -3.40 -22.60 5.20
CA PRO A 393 -2.02 -22.32 4.78
C PRO A 393 -1.85 -20.91 4.19
N ASP A 394 -2.93 -20.16 3.97
CA ASP A 394 -2.86 -18.76 3.53
C ASP A 394 -2.52 -17.81 4.69
N LEU A 395 -2.66 -18.24 5.95
CA LEU A 395 -2.37 -17.43 7.14
C LEU A 395 -3.13 -16.09 7.15
N VAL A 396 -4.43 -16.12 6.88
CA VAL A 396 -5.28 -14.91 6.79
C VAL A 396 -5.75 -14.38 8.14
N GLN A 397 -5.40 -15.05 9.25
CA GLN A 397 -5.82 -14.69 10.61
C GLN A 397 -4.64 -14.75 11.58
N TRP A 398 -4.45 -13.67 12.33
CA TRP A 398 -3.36 -13.47 13.26
C TRP A 398 -3.88 -12.99 14.62
N THR A 399 -3.30 -13.48 15.71
CA THR A 399 -3.58 -13.01 17.07
C THR A 399 -2.39 -12.19 17.57
N LYS A 400 -2.60 -10.88 17.81
CA LYS A 400 -1.58 -10.03 18.45
C LYS A 400 -1.35 -10.48 19.89
N TYR A 401 -0.10 -10.56 20.29
CA TYR A 401 0.24 -10.60 21.72
C TYR A 401 -0.09 -9.23 22.33
N PRO A 402 -0.79 -9.16 23.48
CA PRO A 402 -1.43 -7.92 23.93
C PRO A 402 -0.45 -6.83 24.39
N ASP A 403 0.77 -7.21 24.80
CA ASP A 403 1.75 -6.27 25.34
C ASP A 403 2.93 -6.06 24.36
N SER A 404 3.56 -4.90 24.43
CA SER A 404 4.83 -4.65 23.74
C SER A 404 5.92 -5.59 24.24
N LEU A 405 6.70 -6.17 23.32
CA LEU A 405 7.84 -7.03 23.62
C LEU A 405 9.12 -6.25 23.92
N MET A 406 9.34 -5.16 23.18
CA MET A 406 10.45 -4.24 23.41
C MET A 406 9.95 -2.80 23.32
N VAL A 407 10.03 -2.08 24.43
CA VAL A 407 9.94 -0.62 24.46
C VAL A 407 11.35 -0.07 24.49
N GLN A 408 11.62 1.00 23.75
CA GLN A 408 12.93 1.62 23.73
C GLN A 408 13.42 1.93 25.15
N PRO A 409 14.55 1.34 25.59
CA PRO A 409 15.09 1.64 26.90
C PRO A 409 15.66 3.07 26.95
N HIS A 410 15.52 3.74 28.09
CA HIS A 410 16.12 5.06 28.28
C HIS A 410 17.64 5.04 28.06
N GLY A 411 18.14 5.99 27.27
CA GLY A 411 19.56 6.12 26.95
C GLY A 411 20.08 5.11 25.93
N ILE A 412 19.20 4.33 25.30
CA ILE A 412 19.55 3.40 24.22
C ILE A 412 18.86 3.86 22.93
N GLY A 413 19.67 4.20 21.93
CA GLY A 413 19.16 4.70 20.67
C GLY A 413 18.71 6.16 20.71
N ALA A 414 18.13 6.63 19.60
CA ALA A 414 17.58 7.97 19.44
C ALA A 414 16.12 7.94 19.91
N PHE A 415 15.78 8.77 20.90
CA PHE A 415 14.49 8.67 21.57
C PHE A 415 13.33 8.91 20.58
N GLY A 416 12.43 7.93 20.46
CA GLY A 416 11.33 7.97 19.49
C GLY A 416 11.66 7.36 18.13
N ASP A 417 12.90 6.91 17.89
CA ASP A 417 13.30 6.16 16.70
C ASP A 417 13.75 4.75 17.09
N PHE A 418 12.79 3.82 17.13
CA PHE A 418 13.02 2.43 17.56
C PHE A 418 12.06 1.50 16.82
N ARG A 419 12.48 1.01 15.64
CA ARG A 419 11.58 0.32 14.71
C ARG A 419 12.23 -0.75 13.84
N ASP A 420 11.39 -1.44 13.08
CA ASP A 420 11.74 -2.41 12.04
C ASP A 420 12.52 -3.62 12.59
N PRO A 421 11.92 -4.42 13.50
CA PRO A 421 12.58 -5.57 14.07
C PRO A 421 12.89 -6.63 13.00
N PHE A 422 14.16 -7.02 12.87
CA PHE A 422 14.58 -8.19 12.08
C PHE A 422 14.95 -9.34 13.00
N VAL A 423 14.12 -10.38 13.03
CA VAL A 423 14.20 -11.48 13.99
C VAL A 423 14.56 -12.79 13.30
N TRP A 424 15.58 -13.49 13.82
CA TRP A 424 15.95 -14.83 13.36
C TRP A 424 16.26 -15.74 14.53
N LYS A 425 16.25 -17.05 14.26
CA LYS A 425 16.59 -18.08 15.24
C LYS A 425 18.04 -18.49 15.07
N GLU A 426 18.79 -18.50 16.16
CA GLU A 426 20.16 -19.02 16.23
C GLU A 426 20.23 -20.11 17.31
N GLY A 427 20.44 -21.36 16.90
CA GLY A 427 20.36 -22.50 17.82
C GLY A 427 18.99 -22.55 18.54
N ASP A 428 19.03 -22.47 19.87
CA ASP A 428 17.83 -22.52 20.74
C ASP A 428 17.31 -21.13 21.16
N ARG A 429 17.89 -20.04 20.65
CA ARG A 429 17.50 -18.65 20.99
C ARG A 429 17.07 -17.87 19.75
N TRP A 430 16.34 -16.79 19.98
CA TRP A 430 16.01 -15.80 18.96
C TRP A 430 16.85 -14.56 19.16
N LEU A 431 17.26 -13.96 18.06
CA LEU A 431 18.03 -12.73 18.00
C LEU A 431 17.23 -11.71 17.19
N ALA A 432 17.35 -10.44 17.55
CA ALA A 432 16.69 -9.35 16.86
C ALA A 432 17.65 -8.18 16.62
N LEU A 433 17.53 -7.56 15.45
CA LEU A 433 18.02 -6.21 15.20
C LEU A 433 16.85 -5.23 15.23
N VAL A 434 17.07 -4.04 15.77
CA VAL A 434 16.11 -2.92 15.71
C VAL A 434 16.84 -1.68 15.22
N GLY A 435 16.25 -1.01 14.23
CA GLY A 435 16.75 0.25 13.66
C GLY A 435 16.56 1.43 14.63
N SER A 436 17.56 2.29 14.71
CA SER A 436 17.59 3.47 15.57
C SER A 436 18.68 4.45 15.08
N GLY A 437 18.83 5.58 15.76
CA GLY A 437 20.03 6.42 15.71
C GLY A 437 20.75 6.51 17.05
N ILE A 438 21.83 7.28 17.11
CA ILE A 438 22.42 7.85 18.32
C ILE A 438 22.68 9.33 18.04
N GLU A 439 22.20 10.21 18.92
CA GLU A 439 22.37 11.65 18.80
C GLU A 439 23.85 12.03 18.60
N ASP A 440 24.11 12.88 17.61
CA ASP A 440 25.46 13.31 17.17
C ASP A 440 26.42 12.21 16.68
N VAL A 441 25.96 10.96 16.54
CA VAL A 441 26.78 9.82 16.09
C VAL A 441 26.28 9.22 14.77
N GLY A 442 24.97 9.05 14.60
CA GLY A 442 24.35 8.52 13.37
C GLY A 442 23.50 7.28 13.56
N GLY A 443 23.02 6.73 12.44
CA GLY A 443 22.19 5.52 12.41
C GLY A 443 22.89 4.29 13.00
N VAL A 444 22.11 3.44 13.67
CA VAL A 444 22.61 2.23 14.33
C VAL A 444 21.62 1.06 14.22
N ALA A 445 22.17 -0.17 14.21
CA ALA A 445 21.40 -1.37 14.44
C ALA A 445 21.64 -1.87 15.88
N LEU A 446 20.56 -1.99 16.67
CA LEU A 446 20.61 -2.44 18.07
C LEU A 446 20.35 -3.94 18.16
N ALA A 447 21.17 -4.68 18.91
CA ALA A 447 21.01 -6.14 19.07
C ALA A 447 20.23 -6.52 20.34
N PHE A 448 19.34 -7.50 20.20
CA PHE A 448 18.60 -8.10 21.30
C PHE A 448 18.61 -9.64 21.19
N SER A 449 18.39 -10.33 22.31
CA SER A 449 18.19 -11.78 22.33
C SER A 449 17.03 -12.21 23.24
N SER A 450 16.37 -13.31 22.89
CA SER A 450 15.33 -13.94 23.69
C SER A 450 15.43 -15.48 23.65
N GLU A 451 15.03 -16.14 24.73
CA GLU A 451 14.89 -17.60 24.80
C GLU A 451 13.44 -18.08 24.59
N ASP A 452 12.48 -17.15 24.53
CA ASP A 452 11.05 -17.46 24.49
C ASP A 452 10.25 -16.55 23.54
N MET A 453 10.93 -15.66 22.81
CA MET A 453 10.39 -14.63 21.90
C MET A 453 9.63 -13.50 22.58
N LEU A 454 9.39 -13.60 23.89
CA LEU A 454 8.59 -12.62 24.65
C LEU A 454 9.49 -11.72 25.48
N ASN A 455 10.50 -12.29 26.13
CA ASN A 455 11.42 -11.59 27.02
C ASN A 455 12.73 -11.30 26.28
N TRP A 456 12.96 -10.02 25.96
CA TRP A 456 14.12 -9.58 25.18
C TRP A 456 15.16 -8.88 26.05
N THR A 457 16.42 -9.25 25.86
CA THR A 457 17.58 -8.64 26.52
C THR A 457 18.41 -7.88 25.51
N TYR A 458 18.64 -6.59 25.74
CA TYR A 458 19.57 -5.77 24.94
C TYR A 458 21.00 -6.30 25.07
N LYS A 459 21.69 -6.41 23.93
CA LYS A 459 23.05 -6.95 23.82
C LYS A 459 24.10 -5.91 23.43
N GLY A 460 23.70 -4.72 23.03
CA GLY A 460 24.60 -3.68 22.59
C GLY A 460 24.29 -3.23 21.16
N ILE A 461 25.19 -2.39 20.64
CA ILE A 461 25.14 -1.95 19.25
C ILE A 461 25.67 -3.10 18.40
N PHE A 462 24.83 -3.60 17.49
CA PHE A 462 25.23 -4.62 16.53
C PHE A 462 26.23 -4.04 15.55
N TYR A 463 25.90 -2.87 15.00
CA TYR A 463 26.76 -2.13 14.10
C TYR A 463 26.37 -0.64 14.08
N GLN A 464 27.37 0.21 13.85
CA GLN A 464 27.24 1.64 13.57
C GLN A 464 28.34 2.03 12.58
N ALA A 465 28.04 2.98 11.69
CA ALA A 465 29.04 3.56 10.80
C ALA A 465 29.53 4.92 11.32
N ASP A 466 30.65 5.40 10.79
CA ASP A 466 31.16 6.74 11.08
C ASP A 466 30.42 7.77 10.23
N LEU A 467 29.43 8.46 10.82
CA LEU A 467 28.64 9.48 10.14
C LEU A 467 29.48 10.69 9.69
N GLN A 468 30.59 11.01 10.36
CA GLN A 468 31.45 12.11 9.90
C GLN A 468 32.15 11.77 8.59
N LYS A 469 32.50 10.49 8.41
CA LYS A 469 33.11 9.97 7.18
C LYS A 469 32.07 9.68 6.09
N TYR A 470 30.87 9.25 6.49
CA TYR A 470 29.78 8.83 5.61
C TYR A 470 28.47 9.54 5.98
N PRO A 471 28.37 10.87 5.77
CA PRO A 471 27.23 11.66 6.24
C PRO A 471 25.89 11.27 5.60
N TYR A 472 25.93 10.70 4.39
CA TYR A 472 24.76 10.18 3.69
C TYR A 472 24.11 8.97 4.36
N LEU A 473 24.74 8.35 5.37
CA LEU A 473 24.13 7.28 6.17
C LEU A 473 23.16 7.77 7.23
N GLY A 474 22.94 9.08 7.34
CA GLY A 474 21.85 9.67 8.10
C GLY A 474 21.92 9.49 9.63
N PRO A 475 21.06 10.23 10.35
CA PRO A 475 20.97 10.10 11.79
C PRO A 475 20.29 8.81 12.26
N ILE A 476 19.44 8.19 11.43
CA ILE A 476 18.63 7.01 11.77
C ILE A 476 18.80 5.93 10.69
N TRP A 477 18.81 4.65 11.09
CA TRP A 477 18.69 3.51 10.18
C TRP A 477 17.36 2.79 10.36
N GLU A 478 16.73 2.48 9.24
CA GLU A 478 15.53 1.65 9.13
C GLU A 478 15.89 0.27 8.55
N LEU A 479 15.00 -0.69 8.81
CA LEU A 479 14.98 -2.01 8.17
C LEU A 479 16.35 -2.72 8.16
N PRO A 480 17.00 -2.92 9.33
CA PRO A 480 18.24 -3.68 9.37
C PRO A 480 17.99 -5.14 8.97
N VAL A 481 18.69 -5.66 7.95
CA VAL A 481 18.59 -7.06 7.49
C VAL A 481 19.94 -7.74 7.62
N PHE A 482 19.97 -8.92 8.23
CA PHE A 482 21.20 -9.67 8.45
C PHE A 482 21.10 -11.11 7.92
N LEU A 483 21.92 -11.45 6.93
CA LEU A 483 21.88 -12.77 6.27
C LEU A 483 23.26 -13.40 6.12
N PRO A 484 23.40 -14.74 6.25
CA PRO A 484 24.63 -15.43 5.90
C PRO A 484 24.86 -15.38 4.39
N LEU A 485 26.06 -15.00 3.95
CA LEU A 485 26.37 -14.82 2.53
C LEU A 485 27.15 -16.00 1.95
N GLY A 486 28.05 -16.62 2.72
CA GLY A 486 28.81 -17.79 2.29
C GLY A 486 30.13 -17.95 3.03
N ILE A 487 31.07 -18.67 2.43
CA ILE A 487 32.46 -18.79 2.90
C ILE A 487 33.36 -18.18 1.83
N ASP A 488 34.26 -17.28 2.21
CA ASP A 488 35.22 -16.66 1.29
C ASP A 488 36.36 -17.62 0.88
N GLN A 489 37.25 -17.17 -0.01
CA GLN A 489 38.40 -17.97 -0.45
C GLN A 489 39.40 -18.28 0.68
N GLN A 490 39.36 -17.50 1.76
CA GLN A 490 40.20 -17.64 2.95
C GLN A 490 39.57 -18.60 3.98
N GLY A 491 38.38 -19.14 3.71
CA GLY A 491 37.67 -20.06 4.60
C GLY A 491 36.90 -19.39 5.73
N GLN A 492 36.66 -18.08 5.65
CA GLN A 492 35.89 -17.33 6.66
C GLN A 492 34.41 -17.27 6.31
N HIS A 493 33.56 -17.48 7.30
CA HIS A 493 32.11 -17.30 7.15
C HIS A 493 31.79 -15.81 7.02
N LYS A 494 31.11 -15.44 5.93
CA LYS A 494 30.69 -14.07 5.64
C LYS A 494 29.20 -13.92 5.78
N HIS A 495 28.81 -12.75 6.27
CA HIS A 495 27.45 -12.26 6.37
C HIS A 495 27.33 -10.94 5.64
N ILE A 496 26.10 -10.58 5.30
CA ILE A 496 25.72 -9.27 4.80
C ILE A 496 24.80 -8.60 5.82
N LEU A 497 25.09 -7.33 6.11
CA LEU A 497 24.18 -6.42 6.82
C LEU A 497 23.69 -5.39 5.81
N LEU A 498 22.37 -5.23 5.67
CA LEU A 498 21.73 -4.18 4.87
C LEU A 498 20.95 -3.24 5.78
N VAL A 499 20.88 -1.96 5.44
CA VAL A 499 20.09 -0.93 6.14
C VAL A 499 19.57 0.11 5.13
N SER A 500 18.52 0.84 5.52
CA SER A 500 18.04 2.02 4.80
C SER A 500 18.18 3.28 5.67
N PRO A 501 19.07 4.23 5.34
CA PRO A 501 19.20 5.49 6.07
C PRO A 501 17.97 6.39 5.93
N VAL A 502 17.62 7.13 6.99
CA VAL A 502 16.62 8.19 6.95
C VAL A 502 17.00 9.38 7.84
N GLY A 503 16.30 10.50 7.64
CA GLY A 503 16.50 11.74 8.37
C GLY A 503 17.35 12.77 7.61
N GLU A 504 17.66 13.88 8.27
CA GLU A 504 18.37 14.99 7.63
C GLU A 504 19.74 14.55 7.07
N GLY A 505 19.97 14.83 5.78
CA GLY A 505 21.22 14.51 5.08
C GLY A 505 21.38 13.03 4.69
N ALA A 506 20.41 12.17 5.05
CA ALA A 506 20.41 10.77 4.64
C ALA A 506 20.12 10.63 3.14
N ASP A 507 20.84 9.72 2.50
CA ASP A 507 20.52 9.19 1.20
C ASP A 507 19.67 7.92 1.40
N VAL A 508 18.41 7.97 0.97
CA VAL A 508 17.44 6.91 1.26
C VAL A 508 17.62 5.80 0.24
N GLU A 509 18.59 4.92 0.52
CA GLU A 509 18.99 3.79 -0.33
C GLU A 509 19.31 2.56 0.50
N VAL A 510 19.41 1.40 -0.16
CA VAL A 510 19.92 0.18 0.48
C VAL A 510 21.45 0.17 0.46
N PHE A 511 22.03 0.50 1.62
CA PHE A 511 23.46 0.32 1.88
C PHE A 511 23.73 -1.04 2.50
N TYR A 512 24.88 -1.62 2.18
CA TYR A 512 25.31 -2.88 2.74
C TYR A 512 26.79 -2.92 3.11
N TRP A 513 27.12 -3.88 3.97
CA TRP A 513 28.47 -4.31 4.28
C TRP A 513 28.56 -5.84 4.24
N ILE A 514 29.70 -6.35 3.76
CA ILE A 514 30.08 -7.76 3.91
C ILE A 514 31.10 -7.86 5.05
N GLY A 515 30.96 -8.86 5.90
CA GLY A 515 31.82 -9.00 7.06
C GLY A 515 31.60 -10.28 7.84
N GLN A 516 32.13 -10.29 9.05
CA GLN A 516 32.05 -11.41 9.99
C GLN A 516 31.08 -11.09 11.12
N TRP A 517 30.45 -12.14 11.63
CA TRP A 517 29.63 -12.05 12.82
C TRP A 517 30.44 -12.49 14.05
N ASP A 518 30.55 -11.61 15.04
CA ASP A 518 31.03 -11.98 16.37
C ASP A 518 29.83 -12.38 17.23
N GLU A 519 29.56 -13.68 17.31
CA GLU A 519 28.47 -14.23 18.11
C GLU A 519 28.65 -13.96 19.62
N GLN A 520 29.90 -13.87 20.10
CA GLN A 520 30.18 -13.66 21.52
C GLN A 520 29.88 -12.21 21.93
N GLN A 521 30.26 -11.25 21.10
CA GLN A 521 29.99 -9.82 21.32
C GLN A 521 28.63 -9.38 20.80
N MET A 522 27.94 -10.21 20.02
CA MET A 522 26.69 -9.86 19.33
C MET A 522 26.86 -8.62 18.46
N SER A 523 27.94 -8.60 17.66
CA SER A 523 28.29 -7.47 16.80
C SER A 523 28.75 -7.92 15.41
N PHE A 524 28.68 -6.99 14.47
CA PHE A 524 29.12 -7.20 13.10
C PHE A 524 30.43 -6.46 12.84
N ILE A 525 31.38 -7.17 12.23
CA ILE A 525 32.72 -6.67 11.90
C ILE A 525 32.81 -6.62 10.37
N PRO A 526 32.69 -5.45 9.74
CA PRO A 526 32.75 -5.35 8.30
C PRO A 526 34.18 -5.59 7.79
N ASP A 527 34.31 -6.19 6.61
CA ASP A 527 35.62 -6.34 5.95
C ASP A 527 36.20 -4.99 5.51
N GLN A 528 35.33 -4.00 5.29
CA GLN A 528 35.66 -2.63 4.94
C GLN A 528 34.69 -1.64 5.62
N GLU A 529 35.18 -0.49 6.05
CA GLU A 529 34.33 0.53 6.70
C GLU A 529 33.35 1.19 5.73
N GLU A 530 33.74 1.33 4.46
CA GLU A 530 32.96 2.07 3.47
C GLU A 530 31.69 1.29 3.07
N PRO A 531 30.50 1.87 3.28
CA PRO A 531 29.25 1.25 2.86
C PRO A 531 29.24 1.08 1.34
N GLN A 532 28.52 0.08 0.86
CA GLN A 532 28.34 -0.15 -0.57
C GLN A 532 26.86 -0.06 -0.91
N LEU A 533 26.55 0.53 -2.05
CA LEU A 533 25.21 0.51 -2.63
C LEU A 533 24.98 -0.80 -3.38
N ILE A 534 23.85 -1.46 -3.15
CA ILE A 534 23.47 -2.65 -3.95
C ILE A 534 22.91 -2.25 -5.31
N ASP A 535 22.09 -1.19 -5.32
CA ASP A 535 21.48 -0.55 -6.47
C ASP A 535 22.03 0.88 -6.60
N VAL A 536 22.27 1.33 -7.82
CA VAL A 536 22.82 2.67 -8.08
C VAL A 536 21.80 3.64 -8.69
N GLY A 537 20.54 3.23 -8.84
CA GLY A 537 19.43 4.13 -9.12
C GLY A 537 19.10 4.98 -7.90
N ASP A 538 18.71 6.23 -8.14
CA ASP A 538 18.46 7.22 -7.09
C ASP A 538 16.99 7.19 -6.66
N PHE A 539 16.78 7.08 -5.35
CA PHE A 539 15.54 7.04 -4.60
C PHE A 539 14.53 5.97 -5.03
N HIS A 540 14.99 4.81 -5.54
CA HIS A 540 14.07 3.77 -6.01
C HIS A 540 14.21 2.43 -5.32
N PHE A 541 15.43 1.96 -5.01
CA PHE A 541 15.67 0.66 -4.39
C PHE A 541 15.88 0.85 -2.89
N THR A 542 14.78 0.90 -2.14
CA THR A 542 14.83 1.22 -0.70
C THR A 542 14.17 0.12 0.13
N GLY A 543 14.25 0.26 1.45
CA GLY A 543 13.55 -0.61 2.40
C GLY A 543 13.81 -2.11 2.22
N PRO A 544 15.01 -2.61 2.59
CA PRO A 544 15.38 -3.99 2.35
C PRO A 544 14.65 -4.95 3.29
N SER A 545 14.29 -6.11 2.76
CA SER A 545 13.94 -7.30 3.52
C SER A 545 14.58 -8.53 2.90
N GLY A 546 14.61 -9.66 3.62
CA GLY A 546 15.17 -10.87 3.03
C GLY A 546 14.92 -12.14 3.82
N MET A 547 15.11 -13.26 3.14
CA MET A 547 14.96 -14.61 3.66
C MET A 547 16.05 -15.53 3.14
N ILE A 548 16.21 -16.66 3.83
CA ILE A 548 16.85 -17.85 3.27
C ILE A 548 15.73 -18.74 2.73
N ASP A 549 15.70 -18.97 1.42
CA ASP A 549 14.72 -19.86 0.80
C ASP A 549 14.95 -21.29 1.32
N PRO A 550 14.01 -21.89 2.07
CA PRO A 550 14.20 -23.23 2.61
C PRO A 550 14.24 -24.31 1.53
N LYS A 551 13.77 -24.02 0.30
CA LYS A 551 13.78 -25.00 -0.80
C LYS A 551 15.13 -25.07 -1.52
N THR A 552 15.80 -23.93 -1.70
CA THR A 552 17.05 -23.87 -2.49
C THR A 552 18.26 -23.37 -1.71
N ASN A 553 18.09 -22.92 -0.46
CA ASN A 553 19.11 -22.26 0.35
C ASN A 553 19.67 -20.97 -0.28
N ARG A 554 18.93 -20.35 -1.21
CA ARG A 554 19.28 -19.03 -1.78
C ARG A 554 18.93 -17.97 -0.76
N LYS A 555 19.75 -16.91 -0.70
CA LYS A 555 19.41 -15.71 0.06
C LYS A 555 18.67 -14.80 -0.89
N ILE A 556 17.43 -14.52 -0.58
CA ILE A 556 16.54 -13.74 -1.43
C ILE A 556 16.23 -12.45 -0.70
N ILE A 557 16.42 -11.32 -1.37
CA ILE A 557 16.05 -10.00 -0.86
C ILE A 557 14.89 -9.42 -1.65
N PHE A 558 14.14 -8.57 -0.98
CA PHE A 558 13.00 -7.82 -1.49
C PHE A 558 13.18 -6.36 -1.11
N THR A 559 12.67 -5.47 -1.96
CA THR A 559 12.72 -4.03 -1.75
C THR A 559 11.47 -3.38 -2.30
N ILE A 560 11.23 -2.14 -1.88
CA ILE A 560 10.32 -1.28 -2.63
C ILE A 560 11.05 -0.76 -3.87
N ALA A 561 10.28 -0.58 -4.93
CA ALA A 561 10.59 0.25 -6.08
C ALA A 561 9.78 1.54 -5.97
N GLN A 562 10.33 2.55 -5.30
CA GLN A 562 9.62 3.79 -5.02
C GLN A 562 9.27 4.53 -6.32
N GLY A 563 8.10 5.16 -6.33
CA GLY A 563 7.73 6.18 -7.29
C GLY A 563 8.03 7.56 -6.71
N ASP A 564 8.21 8.55 -7.57
CA ASP A 564 8.42 9.95 -7.19
C ASP A 564 7.32 10.87 -7.76
N ARG A 565 6.21 10.29 -8.24
CA ARG A 565 5.13 11.05 -8.87
C ARG A 565 4.55 12.07 -7.90
N THR A 566 4.02 13.15 -8.47
CA THR A 566 3.26 14.12 -7.68
C THR A 566 1.97 13.49 -7.16
N SER A 567 1.48 13.97 -6.01
CA SER A 567 0.24 13.50 -5.41
C SER A 567 -0.98 13.59 -6.34
N GLU A 568 -1.02 14.56 -7.26
CA GLU A 568 -2.07 14.66 -8.28
C GLU A 568 -2.02 13.48 -9.27
N LEU A 569 -0.83 13.10 -9.73
CA LEU A 569 -0.68 11.95 -10.63
C LEU A 569 -0.97 10.63 -9.91
N GLU A 570 -0.61 10.51 -8.63
CA GLU A 570 -0.96 9.35 -7.79
C GLU A 570 -2.46 9.27 -7.55
N TYR A 571 -3.13 10.40 -7.30
CA TYR A 571 -4.59 10.49 -7.20
C TYR A 571 -5.28 9.97 -8.47
N GLN A 572 -4.79 10.40 -9.64
CA GLN A 572 -5.31 10.00 -10.95
C GLN A 572 -4.97 8.56 -11.34
N ALA A 573 -3.86 8.01 -10.85
CA ALA A 573 -3.42 6.64 -11.08
C ALA A 573 -4.13 5.65 -10.15
N GLY A 574 -4.43 6.05 -8.92
CA GLY A 574 -5.08 5.17 -7.94
C GLY A 574 -4.16 4.18 -7.25
N TRP A 575 -2.86 4.27 -7.51
CA TRP A 575 -1.85 3.43 -6.89
C TRP A 575 -0.54 4.22 -6.75
N ALA A 576 0.25 3.85 -5.75
CA ALA A 576 1.59 4.39 -5.52
C ALA A 576 2.53 3.24 -5.14
N HIS A 577 3.70 3.25 -5.81
CA HIS A 577 4.82 2.33 -5.60
C HIS A 577 4.51 0.86 -5.97
N ASN A 578 5.55 0.02 -5.96
CA ASN A 578 5.48 -1.43 -6.14
C ASN A 578 6.71 -2.08 -5.49
N ALA A 579 6.73 -3.40 -5.36
CA ALA A 579 7.94 -4.14 -5.03
C ALA A 579 8.94 -4.10 -6.20
N GLY A 580 10.24 -4.14 -5.90
CA GLY A 580 11.26 -4.52 -6.88
C GLY A 580 11.19 -6.03 -7.20
N LEU A 581 11.94 -6.49 -8.21
CA LEU A 581 12.05 -7.93 -8.46
C LEU A 581 12.73 -8.64 -7.28
N PRO A 582 12.33 -9.87 -6.91
CA PRO A 582 13.05 -10.64 -5.92
C PRO A 582 14.47 -10.98 -6.41
N LEU A 583 15.49 -10.72 -5.58
CA LEU A 583 16.90 -10.91 -5.96
C LEU A 583 17.56 -12.00 -5.17
N SER A 584 18.25 -12.90 -5.86
CA SER A 584 19.21 -13.82 -5.25
C SER A 584 20.54 -13.11 -5.02
N ILE A 585 21.05 -13.17 -3.79
CA ILE A 585 22.37 -12.64 -3.43
C ILE A 585 23.35 -13.75 -3.03
N TYR A 586 24.62 -13.57 -3.38
CA TYR A 586 25.68 -14.54 -3.11
C TYR A 586 27.06 -13.89 -2.93
N LEU A 587 27.99 -14.59 -2.29
CA LEU A 587 29.38 -14.16 -2.21
C LEU A 587 30.12 -14.60 -3.48
N ARG A 588 30.70 -13.65 -4.22
CA ARG A 588 31.53 -13.94 -5.39
C ARG A 588 32.91 -14.42 -4.97
N GLU A 589 33.61 -15.08 -5.89
CA GLU A 589 34.98 -15.56 -5.66
C GLU A 589 35.96 -14.42 -5.34
N ASP A 590 35.74 -13.23 -5.89
CA ASP A 590 36.55 -12.04 -5.64
C ASP A 590 36.21 -11.31 -4.31
N GLY A 591 35.29 -11.87 -3.53
CA GLY A 591 34.84 -11.32 -2.24
C GLY A 591 33.75 -10.25 -2.34
N ARG A 592 33.34 -9.85 -3.56
CA ARG A 592 32.25 -8.88 -3.75
C ARG A 592 30.88 -9.54 -3.64
N LEU A 593 29.84 -8.71 -3.50
CA LEU A 593 28.45 -9.14 -3.58
C LEU A 593 28.12 -9.52 -5.03
N GLY A 594 27.50 -10.69 -5.19
CA GLY A 594 26.83 -11.10 -6.42
C GLY A 594 25.33 -10.91 -6.26
N ILE A 595 24.68 -10.32 -7.26
CA ILE A 595 23.24 -10.09 -7.28
C ILE A 595 22.66 -10.51 -8.63
N GLU A 596 21.56 -11.25 -8.61
CA GLU A 596 20.84 -11.68 -9.81
C GLU A 596 19.34 -11.78 -9.51
N PRO A 597 18.45 -11.42 -10.46
CA PRO A 597 17.02 -11.71 -10.36
C PRO A 597 16.79 -13.22 -10.18
N ILE A 598 15.78 -13.60 -9.41
CA ILE A 598 15.45 -15.01 -9.25
C ILE A 598 15.17 -15.69 -10.61
N GLN A 599 15.69 -16.90 -10.79
CA GLN A 599 15.53 -17.66 -12.04
C GLN A 599 14.06 -17.97 -12.38
N GLU A 600 13.18 -18.00 -11.38
CA GLU A 600 11.76 -18.29 -11.52
C GLU A 600 11.05 -17.29 -12.44
N LEU A 601 11.56 -16.06 -12.56
CA LEU A 601 11.02 -15.04 -13.49
C LEU A 601 11.03 -15.52 -14.95
N GLN A 602 11.90 -16.47 -15.30
CA GLN A 602 11.93 -17.05 -16.64
C GLN A 602 10.62 -17.78 -17.00
N SER A 603 9.79 -18.16 -16.01
CA SER A 603 8.46 -18.72 -16.24
C SER A 603 7.51 -17.75 -16.94
N LEU A 604 7.76 -16.45 -16.86
CA LEU A 604 6.97 -15.40 -17.51
C LEU A 604 7.38 -15.16 -18.97
N ARG A 605 8.49 -15.73 -19.44
CA ARG A 605 8.98 -15.53 -20.81
C ARG A 605 7.93 -16.00 -21.82
N GLY A 606 7.46 -15.05 -22.62
CA GLY A 606 6.62 -15.26 -23.77
C GLY A 606 7.44 -15.40 -25.06
N LYS A 607 7.01 -14.69 -26.11
CA LYS A 607 7.66 -14.72 -27.41
C LYS A 607 9.09 -14.17 -27.31
N LYS A 608 10.06 -14.97 -27.74
CA LYS A 608 11.43 -14.50 -28.02
C LYS A 608 11.42 -13.67 -29.32
N HIS A 609 11.69 -12.37 -29.24
CA HIS A 609 11.69 -11.47 -30.41
C HIS A 609 12.99 -11.58 -31.21
N VAL A 610 14.13 -11.62 -30.52
CA VAL A 610 15.46 -11.75 -31.14
C VAL A 610 16.36 -12.67 -30.32
N SER A 611 17.31 -13.30 -31.00
CA SER A 611 18.46 -13.99 -30.42
C SER A 611 19.56 -14.01 -31.47
N PHE A 612 20.66 -13.34 -31.19
CA PHE A 612 21.81 -13.25 -32.08
C PHE A 612 23.11 -13.08 -31.31
N GLN A 613 24.22 -13.34 -32.00
CA GLN A 613 25.58 -13.23 -31.49
C GLN A 613 26.48 -12.59 -32.54
N GLU A 614 27.59 -12.02 -32.07
CA GLU A 614 28.69 -11.50 -32.90
C GLU A 614 28.21 -10.55 -34.01
N LYS A 615 27.58 -9.44 -33.60
CA LYS A 615 27.07 -8.41 -34.53
C LYS A 615 27.75 -7.06 -34.34
N SER A 616 27.93 -6.34 -35.44
CA SER A 616 28.18 -4.90 -35.37
C SER A 616 26.94 -4.16 -34.86
N LEU A 617 27.13 -2.95 -34.33
CA LEU A 617 26.04 -2.06 -33.91
C LEU A 617 24.93 -1.93 -34.96
N GLN A 618 25.30 -1.70 -36.23
CA GLN A 618 24.33 -1.50 -37.31
C GLN A 618 23.51 -2.76 -37.58
N GLU A 619 24.15 -3.93 -37.66
CA GLU A 619 23.47 -5.19 -37.91
C GLU A 619 22.53 -5.56 -36.75
N ALA A 620 22.95 -5.31 -35.51
CA ALA A 620 22.12 -5.54 -34.33
C ALA A 620 20.89 -4.61 -34.33
N ASN A 621 21.08 -3.32 -34.60
CA ASN A 621 19.96 -2.37 -34.69
C ASN A 621 19.03 -2.68 -35.87
N ASP A 622 19.52 -3.21 -36.99
CA ASP A 622 18.68 -3.67 -38.09
C ASP A 622 17.74 -4.81 -37.67
N LEU A 623 18.19 -5.71 -36.78
CA LEU A 623 17.37 -6.78 -36.21
C LEU A 623 16.35 -6.25 -35.18
N LEU A 624 16.68 -5.17 -34.46
CA LEU A 624 15.81 -4.57 -33.44
C LEU A 624 14.69 -3.68 -34.02
N LYS A 625 14.78 -3.27 -35.29
CA LYS A 625 13.82 -2.36 -35.96
C LYS A 625 12.35 -2.74 -35.81
N HIS A 626 12.03 -4.01 -35.60
CA HIS A 626 10.65 -4.51 -35.48
C HIS A 626 10.29 -4.99 -34.07
N VAL A 627 11.20 -4.89 -33.11
CA VAL A 627 10.93 -5.22 -31.71
C VAL A 627 10.15 -4.05 -31.09
N ARG A 628 8.99 -4.35 -30.50
CA ARG A 628 8.13 -3.39 -29.82
C ARG A 628 7.65 -4.02 -28.51
N GLY A 629 7.78 -3.33 -27.39
CA GLY A 629 7.23 -3.78 -26.12
C GLY A 629 7.58 -2.87 -24.95
N ASP A 630 6.73 -2.91 -23.93
CA ASP A 630 6.85 -2.25 -22.63
C ASP A 630 6.94 -3.25 -21.47
N ARG A 631 6.87 -4.55 -21.78
CA ARG A 631 6.96 -5.71 -20.88
C ARG A 631 7.95 -6.71 -21.44
N LEU A 632 9.23 -6.49 -21.15
CA LEU A 632 10.32 -7.17 -21.82
C LEU A 632 11.41 -7.59 -20.85
N GLU A 633 11.96 -8.77 -21.10
CA GLU A 633 13.27 -9.16 -20.58
C GLU A 633 14.29 -9.03 -21.71
N ILE A 634 15.38 -8.32 -21.47
CA ILE A 634 16.46 -8.08 -22.42
C ILE A 634 17.77 -8.53 -21.77
N GLN A 635 18.48 -9.45 -22.42
CA GLN A 635 19.84 -9.81 -22.04
C GLN A 635 20.77 -9.37 -23.16
N VAL A 636 21.80 -8.59 -22.84
CA VAL A 636 22.75 -8.09 -23.84
C VAL A 636 24.17 -8.06 -23.28
N GLU A 637 25.12 -8.48 -24.10
CA GLU A 637 26.55 -8.41 -23.81
C GLU A 637 27.25 -7.55 -24.87
N LEU A 638 27.91 -6.49 -24.40
CA LEU A 638 28.47 -5.43 -25.22
C LEU A 638 29.97 -5.30 -24.96
N GLN A 639 30.75 -5.17 -26.04
CA GLN A 639 32.18 -4.91 -25.94
C GLN A 639 32.59 -3.80 -26.90
N SER A 640 33.46 -2.90 -26.43
CA SER A 640 34.10 -1.90 -27.29
C SER A 640 35.56 -1.71 -26.92
N ARG A 641 36.36 -1.44 -27.95
CA ARG A 641 37.77 -1.03 -27.82
C ARG A 641 37.98 0.48 -27.95
N THR A 642 37.03 1.20 -28.51
CA THR A 642 37.20 2.63 -28.84
C THR A 642 36.18 3.54 -28.18
N ALA A 643 34.96 3.03 -27.92
CA ALA A 643 33.88 3.80 -27.33
C ALA A 643 34.18 4.10 -25.86
N GLN A 644 33.82 5.32 -25.45
CA GLN A 644 33.82 5.71 -24.04
C GLN A 644 32.47 5.38 -23.41
N ASN A 645 31.39 5.49 -24.19
CA ASN A 645 30.05 5.19 -23.74
C ASN A 645 29.39 4.15 -24.64
N ILE A 646 28.78 3.15 -24.01
CA ILE A 646 28.05 2.06 -24.67
C ILE A 646 26.77 1.78 -23.90
N GLY A 647 25.70 1.41 -24.59
CA GLY A 647 24.42 1.21 -23.93
C GLY A 647 23.26 0.84 -24.84
N ILE A 648 22.05 1.06 -24.33
CA ILE A 648 20.78 0.78 -24.99
C ILE A 648 19.77 1.86 -24.63
N LYS A 649 19.04 2.33 -25.64
CA LYS A 649 17.84 3.13 -25.48
C LYS A 649 16.63 2.21 -25.45
N VAL A 650 15.73 2.45 -24.52
CA VAL A 650 14.45 1.75 -24.38
C VAL A 650 13.31 2.76 -24.28
N ARG A 651 12.07 2.28 -24.37
CA ARG A 651 10.86 3.11 -24.27
C ARG A 651 10.90 4.30 -25.24
N CYS A 652 11.36 4.03 -26.46
CA CYS A 652 11.55 5.05 -27.47
C CYS A 652 10.30 5.21 -28.32
N THR A 653 9.90 6.45 -28.61
CA THR A 653 8.93 6.72 -29.68
C THR A 653 9.62 6.61 -31.04
N PRO A 654 8.87 6.33 -32.13
CA PRO A 654 9.46 6.20 -33.48
C PRO A 654 10.21 7.46 -33.95
N ASP A 655 9.79 8.63 -33.49
CA ASP A 655 10.42 9.94 -33.79
C ASP A 655 11.47 10.38 -32.77
N ARG A 656 11.73 9.57 -31.73
CA ARG A 656 12.65 9.85 -30.61
C ARG A 656 12.31 11.13 -29.83
N ALA A 657 11.02 11.51 -29.84
CA ALA A 657 10.49 12.54 -28.94
C ALA A 657 10.57 12.10 -27.47
N GLU A 658 10.31 10.82 -27.19
CA GLU A 658 10.57 10.20 -25.89
C GLU A 658 11.58 9.06 -26.05
N GLU A 659 12.53 8.96 -25.13
CA GLU A 659 13.52 7.88 -25.01
C GLU A 659 14.11 7.83 -23.58
N THR A 660 14.48 6.64 -23.15
CA THR A 660 15.28 6.42 -21.93
C THR A 660 16.59 5.76 -22.33
N LEU A 661 17.74 6.37 -22.00
CA LEU A 661 19.06 5.83 -22.36
C LEU A 661 19.74 5.21 -21.13
N LEU A 662 19.95 3.89 -21.18
CA LEU A 662 20.79 3.15 -20.23
C LEU A 662 22.19 3.03 -20.83
N TYR A 663 23.23 3.44 -20.11
CA TYR A 663 24.60 3.37 -20.65
C TYR A 663 25.66 3.22 -19.57
N TYR A 664 26.81 2.71 -19.98
CA TYR A 664 28.01 2.63 -19.17
C TYR A 664 29.03 3.66 -19.66
N ASP A 665 29.45 4.56 -18.76
CA ASP A 665 30.59 5.44 -18.97
C ASP A 665 31.85 4.71 -18.51
N ARG A 666 32.67 4.26 -19.46
CA ARG A 666 33.90 3.51 -19.18
C ARG A 666 34.96 4.38 -18.51
N LYS A 667 34.99 5.68 -18.79
CA LYS A 667 35.98 6.59 -18.22
C LYS A 667 35.69 6.86 -16.74
N ALA A 668 34.42 7.02 -16.40
CA ALA A 668 33.97 7.20 -15.03
C ALA A 668 33.78 5.88 -14.27
N ALA A 669 33.72 4.75 -14.98
CA ALA A 669 33.32 3.44 -14.45
C ALA A 669 31.94 3.50 -13.79
N GLN A 670 30.95 4.04 -14.52
CA GLN A 670 29.59 4.27 -14.00
C GLN A 670 28.52 3.68 -14.91
N LEU A 671 27.54 3.01 -14.29
CA LEU A 671 26.28 2.67 -14.93
C LEU A 671 25.29 3.81 -14.70
N LEU A 672 24.68 4.31 -15.78
CA LEU A 672 23.85 5.51 -15.78
C LEU A 672 22.55 5.27 -16.54
N VAL A 673 21.50 5.98 -16.14
CA VAL A 673 20.27 6.15 -16.91
C VAL A 673 19.98 7.63 -17.12
N ASP A 674 19.73 8.01 -18.37
CA ASP A 674 19.25 9.34 -18.76
C ASP A 674 17.75 9.29 -19.03
N ARG A 675 16.99 9.96 -18.16
CA ARG A 675 15.53 10.08 -18.20
C ARG A 675 15.05 11.46 -18.67
N THR A 676 15.94 12.34 -19.12
CA THR A 676 15.61 13.72 -19.51
C THR A 676 14.60 13.80 -20.67
N LYS A 677 14.43 12.70 -21.42
CA LYS A 677 13.43 12.55 -22.48
C LYS A 677 12.48 11.38 -22.25
N SER A 678 12.35 10.85 -21.04
CA SER A 678 11.48 9.69 -20.80
C SER A 678 9.99 10.01 -20.78
N THR A 679 9.63 11.29 -20.74
CA THR A 679 8.23 11.75 -20.74
C THR A 679 8.09 13.14 -21.37
N LEU A 680 6.96 13.38 -22.04
CA LEU A 680 6.53 14.72 -22.49
C LEU A 680 5.64 15.41 -21.45
N ASN A 681 5.22 14.71 -20.38
CA ASN A 681 4.37 15.28 -19.36
C ASN A 681 5.21 16.14 -18.41
N SER A 682 4.98 17.45 -18.39
CA SER A 682 5.71 18.38 -17.53
C SER A 682 5.37 18.25 -16.04
N GLN A 683 4.34 17.48 -15.66
CA GLN A 683 4.00 17.19 -14.26
C GLN A 683 4.76 15.99 -13.70
N GLU A 684 5.38 15.17 -14.55
CA GLU A 684 6.21 14.06 -14.12
C GLU A 684 7.57 14.59 -13.64
N VAL A 685 8.02 14.13 -12.47
CA VAL A 685 9.28 14.57 -11.85
C VAL A 685 10.37 13.50 -11.91
N SER A 686 10.04 12.27 -12.30
CA SER A 686 10.95 11.19 -12.73
C SER A 686 11.75 11.60 -13.97
N THR A 687 12.76 12.44 -13.79
CA THR A 687 13.62 12.96 -14.87
C THR A 687 15.08 13.03 -14.43
N GLY A 688 15.94 13.61 -15.29
CA GLY A 688 17.37 13.76 -15.02
C GLY A 688 18.20 12.52 -15.32
N ILE A 689 19.47 12.57 -14.92
CA ILE A 689 20.43 11.47 -15.08
C ILE A 689 20.79 10.97 -13.69
N GLN A 690 20.70 9.66 -13.49
CA GLN A 690 21.08 8.99 -12.23
C GLN A 690 21.93 7.76 -12.52
N GLY A 691 22.53 7.20 -11.48
CA GLY A 691 23.39 6.03 -11.57
C GLY A 691 24.59 6.14 -10.64
N GLY A 692 25.54 5.23 -10.80
CA GLY A 692 26.67 5.14 -9.90
C GLY A 692 27.74 4.16 -10.34
N THR A 693 28.71 3.95 -9.45
CA THR A 693 29.93 3.19 -9.75
C THR A 693 29.62 1.73 -10.09
N LEU A 694 30.13 1.28 -11.23
CA LEU A 694 30.15 -0.11 -11.68
C LEU A 694 31.57 -0.44 -12.14
N ASP A 695 32.34 -1.11 -11.27
CA ASP A 695 33.70 -1.53 -11.62
C ASP A 695 33.72 -2.93 -12.24
N ILE A 696 33.70 -2.95 -13.58
CA ILE A 696 33.81 -4.16 -14.42
C ILE A 696 35.19 -4.29 -15.06
N HIS A 697 36.14 -3.41 -14.74
CA HIS A 697 37.47 -3.36 -15.34
C HIS A 697 37.42 -3.38 -16.89
N ASP A 698 38.00 -4.41 -17.52
CA ASP A 698 38.02 -4.62 -18.97
C ASP A 698 37.04 -5.72 -19.43
N ASP A 699 36.20 -6.23 -18.54
CA ASP A 699 35.19 -7.23 -18.90
C ASP A 699 34.13 -6.61 -19.83
N PRO A 700 33.53 -7.41 -20.73
CA PRO A 700 32.35 -6.98 -21.48
C PRO A 700 31.23 -6.51 -20.53
N LEU A 701 30.51 -5.46 -20.94
CA LEU A 701 29.34 -5.00 -20.23
C LEU A 701 28.21 -6.00 -20.47
N LYS A 702 27.73 -6.63 -19.39
CA LYS A 702 26.59 -7.55 -19.42
C LYS A 702 25.42 -6.88 -18.74
N LEU A 703 24.34 -6.64 -19.48
CA LEU A 703 23.11 -6.07 -18.93
C LEU A 703 21.99 -7.11 -19.01
N HIS A 704 21.33 -7.34 -17.89
CA HIS A 704 20.06 -8.06 -17.80
C HIS A 704 18.99 -7.05 -17.39
N ILE A 705 18.13 -6.66 -18.32
CA ILE A 705 17.20 -5.55 -18.19
C ILE A 705 15.77 -6.08 -18.19
N TYR A 706 14.95 -5.59 -17.27
CA TYR A 706 13.52 -5.83 -17.20
C TYR A 706 12.79 -4.50 -17.40
N LEU A 707 11.85 -4.47 -18.34
CA LEU A 707 10.96 -3.33 -18.60
C LEU A 707 9.54 -3.72 -18.25
N ASP A 708 8.86 -3.00 -17.35
CA ASP A 708 7.50 -3.36 -16.92
C ASP A 708 6.63 -2.15 -16.60
N GLY A 709 5.82 -1.70 -17.56
CA GLY A 709 4.96 -0.53 -17.36
C GLY A 709 5.82 0.71 -17.07
N SER A 710 5.87 1.18 -15.82
CA SER A 710 6.77 2.27 -15.42
C SER A 710 8.16 1.84 -14.95
N MET A 711 8.42 0.55 -14.79
CA MET A 711 9.67 0.04 -14.21
C MET A 711 10.75 -0.20 -15.27
N ILE A 712 11.98 0.14 -14.92
CA ILE A 712 13.19 -0.36 -15.56
C ILE A 712 14.13 -0.84 -14.44
N GLU A 713 14.45 -2.12 -14.45
CA GLU A 713 15.49 -2.69 -13.57
C GLU A 713 16.61 -3.29 -14.41
N VAL A 714 17.85 -2.93 -14.09
CA VAL A 714 19.04 -3.37 -14.81
C VAL A 714 20.00 -4.05 -13.88
N TYR A 715 20.42 -5.27 -14.20
CA TYR A 715 21.43 -6.00 -13.44
C TYR A 715 22.69 -6.10 -14.28
N ALA A 716 23.74 -5.40 -13.85
CA ALA A 716 24.96 -5.26 -14.62
C ALA A 716 26.07 -6.16 -14.07
N ASN A 717 26.57 -7.06 -14.93
CA ASN A 717 27.66 -8.00 -14.66
C ASN A 717 27.48 -8.89 -13.41
N GLY A 718 26.25 -8.97 -12.88
CA GLY A 718 25.94 -9.63 -11.60
C GLY A 718 26.59 -8.95 -10.39
N LEU A 719 26.85 -7.63 -10.47
CA LEU A 719 27.56 -6.85 -9.45
C LEU A 719 26.72 -5.74 -8.83
N LYS A 720 25.97 -5.00 -9.66
CA LYS A 720 25.14 -3.86 -9.25
C LYS A 720 23.81 -3.89 -9.99
N SER A 721 22.78 -3.39 -9.35
CA SER A 721 21.50 -3.11 -9.99
C SER A 721 21.35 -1.61 -10.25
N LEU A 722 20.47 -1.24 -11.15
CA LEU A 722 19.98 0.11 -11.32
C LEU A 722 18.46 0.00 -11.51
N THR A 723 17.73 0.45 -10.50
CA THR A 723 16.27 0.50 -10.49
C THR A 723 15.81 1.92 -10.79
N THR A 724 14.86 2.06 -11.71
CA THR A 724 14.34 3.39 -12.04
C THR A 724 12.90 3.36 -12.54
N ARG A 725 12.26 4.53 -12.46
CA ARG A 725 10.90 4.78 -12.93
C ARG A 725 10.92 5.67 -14.17
N VAL A 726 10.06 5.33 -15.13
CA VAL A 726 9.79 6.12 -16.33
C VAL A 726 8.30 6.12 -16.64
N TYR A 727 7.78 7.25 -17.10
CA TYR A 727 6.36 7.41 -17.39
C TYR A 727 6.14 8.05 -18.77
N PRO A 728 6.40 7.32 -19.88
CA PRO A 728 6.20 7.86 -21.22
C PRO A 728 4.76 8.33 -21.43
N SER A 729 4.60 9.53 -21.99
CA SER A 729 3.31 10.13 -22.30
C SER A 729 2.65 9.48 -23.50
N ARG A 730 3.43 8.93 -24.45
CA ARG A 730 2.88 8.30 -25.65
C ARG A 730 2.88 6.78 -25.57
N ALA A 731 1.75 6.18 -25.96
CA ALA A 731 1.58 4.73 -25.96
C ALA A 731 2.45 4.01 -27.01
N ASP A 732 3.02 4.74 -27.97
CA ASP A 732 3.94 4.19 -28.99
C ASP A 732 5.42 4.25 -28.58
N ALA A 733 5.72 4.64 -27.33
CA ALA A 733 7.05 4.61 -26.73
C ALA A 733 7.51 3.16 -26.41
N LEU A 734 7.64 2.34 -27.45
CA LEU A 734 7.83 0.89 -27.39
C LEU A 734 9.10 0.40 -28.11
N GLU A 735 9.84 1.30 -28.76
CA GLU A 735 11.07 0.95 -29.49
C GLU A 735 12.28 0.85 -28.57
N MET A 736 13.31 0.16 -29.08
CA MET A 736 14.63 0.12 -28.47
C MET A 736 15.72 0.28 -29.53
N GLU A 737 16.92 0.69 -29.11
CA GLU A 737 18.07 0.89 -29.99
C GLU A 737 19.36 0.74 -29.18
N LEU A 738 20.30 -0.09 -29.64
CA LEU A 738 21.65 -0.10 -29.07
C LEU A 738 22.38 1.20 -29.44
N TRP A 739 23.18 1.71 -28.51
CA TRP A 739 23.83 3.01 -28.64
C TRP A 739 25.30 2.95 -28.24
N SER A 740 26.14 3.70 -28.95
CA SER A 740 27.56 3.90 -28.61
C SER A 740 28.10 5.17 -29.24
N ASP A 741 29.12 5.77 -28.61
CA ASP A 741 29.90 6.89 -29.16
C ASP A 741 31.16 6.46 -29.96
N GLY A 742 31.34 5.15 -30.18
CA GLY A 742 32.42 4.58 -30.98
C GLY A 742 32.04 3.24 -31.64
N GLU A 743 33.02 2.43 -32.01
CA GLU A 743 32.76 1.06 -32.49
C GLU A 743 32.18 0.21 -31.34
N LEU A 744 31.17 -0.61 -31.64
CA LEU A 744 30.56 -1.52 -30.68
C LEU A 744 30.40 -2.91 -31.31
N GLU A 745 30.88 -3.92 -30.61
CA GLU A 745 30.61 -5.32 -30.86
C GLU A 745 29.54 -5.79 -29.89
N VAL A 746 28.45 -6.32 -30.43
CA VAL A 746 27.39 -6.98 -29.68
C VAL A 746 27.73 -8.46 -29.64
N ILE A 747 28.28 -8.91 -28.50
CA ILE A 747 28.68 -10.31 -28.31
C ILE A 747 27.44 -11.19 -28.35
N SER A 748 26.39 -10.82 -27.62
CA SER A 748 25.10 -11.52 -27.65
C SER A 748 23.94 -10.60 -27.27
N MET A 749 22.75 -10.90 -27.78
CA MET A 749 21.52 -10.27 -27.34
C MET A 749 20.33 -11.24 -27.48
N GLU A 750 19.50 -11.31 -26.44
CA GLU A 750 18.21 -12.00 -26.44
C GLU A 750 17.12 -11.08 -25.87
N VAL A 751 15.91 -11.13 -26.45
CA VAL A 751 14.76 -10.34 -25.98
C VAL A 751 13.51 -11.20 -25.95
N TRP A 752 12.77 -11.15 -24.85
CA TRP A 752 11.48 -11.84 -24.68
C TRP A 752 10.38 -10.88 -24.25
N ASP A 753 9.16 -11.13 -24.71
CA ASP A 753 7.95 -10.66 -24.01
C ASP A 753 7.91 -11.27 -22.60
N MET A 754 7.37 -10.52 -21.64
CA MET A 754 7.09 -10.99 -20.29
C MET A 754 5.59 -10.98 -20.00
N GLN A 755 5.09 -12.07 -19.43
CA GLN A 755 3.69 -12.21 -19.02
C GLN A 755 3.43 -11.51 -17.69
N SER A 756 2.16 -11.16 -17.44
CA SER A 756 1.71 -10.63 -16.15
C SER A 756 1.77 -11.72 -15.08
N ILE A 757 2.00 -11.32 -13.83
CA ILE A 757 1.99 -12.22 -12.66
C ILE A 757 0.58 -12.41 -12.06
N TRP A 758 -0.40 -11.65 -12.55
CA TRP A 758 -1.79 -11.57 -12.04
C TRP A 758 -2.79 -12.41 -12.82
#